data_AF-A0A934IZH3-F1
#
_entry.id   AF-A0A934IZH3-F1
#
_cell.length_a   1.000
_cell.length_b   1.000
_cell.length_c   1.000
_cell.angle_alpha   90.00
_cell.angle_beta   90.00
_cell.angle_gamma   90.00
#
_symmetry.space_group_name_H-M   'P 1'
#
loop_
_entity.id
_entity.type
_entity.pdbx_description
1 polymer ?
#
loop_
_entity_poly.entity_id
_entity_poly.type
_entity_poly.pdbx_seq_one_letter_code
_entity_poly.pdbx_strand_id
1 'polypeptide(L)'
;MTPNQNAIKALLNGWRAVGNSSTAYNSWVSILDGSAPPTNTEAYVAANKAPGWTAYATLQYQLVNPVTSTARIEGAISLHSGVNALEMREAAMLREKVTPVLDSASGVYRLNFTTLPASVFKRPAETILAIYKGTDIDRKWTILANATLAKGITRAHIPFADYDLSADYFSSYIALDRYAYSAAISAATAFYAGNLGSAVSANTQQLARETLRNDIQDWIQVVDDARLIDLRLDVNAINNAFLRKLGGYRFEKVLGVVAFTASTNNQKADIYYSPDSGGHIAYLEIEVTGNWNGINAIGRVVKTIAIASSTFGNISSQFARYTVADGKAGDYISISDVVFDTTNNRYRIRLATTNTGYANGFVVTVRGVIPSKTDPVINSLALSPVFTTDTTAFVPAKVQILSSEILEDENHRFVTDYERIKLDGIQEFANHYEHPTGDGNLHVPSTGTANNGKVLKAGSTPGSASWQQIAANEISQDASNRLVTDAEKSTWNGKASTAVATTVFDGLMSSSDKQLSNNRNGYGTTAGTGTAYTLTLSPVPTLVEGLRVTVKFHTANGANPTLNVNSNSNRSILKPNGSAPAAGQLKANSVYTLVYNGTDFILQGDGGDYSIGEQILATSLQIVDYTGAELWSKTDVANGCGITVDGAGNVYCAHVVSGKSIRKLDSSGAEIWSKTDVSTGYDVAVDSAGNVYCAHAVGTGSKSIRKLDSSGAEIWSKTDISGGSGVVVDNAGNVYCAHYVGSEIKSIRKLNSSGAEIWSKTDMPFANRVALDNAGNVYGAFATSAGNKSIRKLNSSGSEIWSKTDVSNGNDVTVDSAGNVYCAHSASGGSKSIRKLDSSGAEIWSKTDVSNGYGVTLDSAGNVYCAHYTSGDKSIRKLDSSGAEIWSKTDVMYGRDVAVDSAGNVYCAHDVNSGSKSIRKLREAVLSYKILN
;
A
#
# COMPACT_ATOMS: atom_id res chain seq x y z
N MET A 1 -43.09 33.64 14.64
CA MET A 1 -42.11 33.58 15.74
C MET A 1 -40.94 32.73 15.27
N THR A 2 -39.70 33.21 15.44
CA THR A 2 -38.52 32.40 15.11
C THR A 2 -38.51 31.19 16.05
N PRO A 3 -38.37 29.95 15.53
CA PRO A 3 -38.35 28.76 16.37
C PRO A 3 -37.24 28.88 17.41
N ASN A 4 -37.60 28.81 18.69
CA ASN A 4 -36.59 28.72 19.74
C ASN A 4 -35.99 27.29 19.75
N GLN A 5 -34.93 27.09 20.54
CA GLN A 5 -34.20 25.82 20.56
C GLN A 5 -35.06 24.61 20.96
N ASN A 6 -36.08 24.80 21.81
CA ASN A 6 -36.99 23.74 22.22
C ASN A 6 -38.01 23.40 21.13
N ALA A 7 -38.52 24.40 20.42
CA ALA A 7 -39.38 24.18 19.27
C ALA A 7 -38.68 23.39 18.15
N ILE A 8 -37.40 23.65 17.92
CA ILE A 8 -36.59 22.90 16.95
C ILE A 8 -36.43 21.44 17.41
N LYS A 9 -36.15 21.21 18.70
CA LYS A 9 -36.07 19.85 19.26
C LYS A 9 -37.41 19.11 19.19
N ALA A 10 -38.52 19.79 19.43
CA ALA A 10 -39.86 19.22 19.31
C ALA A 10 -40.15 18.72 17.90
N LEU A 11 -39.77 19.50 16.87
CA LEU A 11 -39.89 19.08 15.47
C LEU A 11 -39.07 17.83 15.15
N LEU A 12 -37.82 17.77 15.64
CA LEU A 12 -36.95 16.59 15.48
C LEU A 12 -37.52 15.33 16.16
N ASN A 13 -38.25 15.54 17.25
CA ASN A 13 -38.94 14.50 17.99
C ASN A 13 -40.28 14.09 17.36
N GLY A 14 -40.68 14.67 16.23
CA GLY A 14 -41.90 14.29 15.52
C GLY A 14 -43.13 15.07 15.97
N TRP A 15 -42.96 16.24 16.59
CA TRP A 15 -44.06 17.09 17.04
C TRP A 15 -44.09 18.40 16.25
N ARG A 16 -45.28 18.80 15.77
CA ARG A 16 -45.50 20.13 15.19
C ARG A 16 -46.33 20.99 16.13
N ALA A 17 -45.97 22.26 16.24
CA ALA A 17 -46.78 23.21 17.00
C ALA A 17 -48.07 23.51 16.23
N VAL A 18 -49.19 23.50 16.95
CA VAL A 18 -50.52 23.88 16.44
C VAL A 18 -51.10 25.11 17.16
N GLY A 19 -50.39 25.63 18.17
CA GLY A 19 -50.76 26.85 18.88
C GLY A 19 -49.54 27.60 19.41
N ASN A 20 -49.65 28.92 19.53
CA ASN A 20 -48.67 29.77 20.18
C ASN A 20 -49.33 30.90 20.99
N SER A 21 -48.60 31.49 21.93
CA SER A 21 -49.03 32.61 22.78
C SER A 21 -48.24 33.90 22.51
N SER A 22 -47.82 34.15 21.26
CA SER A 22 -46.94 35.24 20.81
C SER A 22 -45.49 35.25 21.34
N THR A 23 -45.20 34.61 22.49
CA THR A 23 -43.85 34.47 23.08
C THR A 23 -43.36 33.03 23.22
N ALA A 24 -44.26 32.04 23.14
CA ALA A 24 -43.94 30.61 23.25
C ALA A 24 -44.92 29.74 22.45
N TYR A 25 -44.52 28.52 22.10
CA TYR A 25 -45.39 27.55 21.45
C TYR A 25 -46.14 26.76 22.52
N ASN A 26 -47.47 26.88 22.55
CA ASN A 26 -48.28 26.41 23.68
C ASN A 26 -49.16 25.18 23.35
N SER A 27 -49.13 24.70 22.11
CA SER A 27 -49.85 23.47 21.74
C SER A 27 -49.14 22.73 20.60
N TRP A 28 -49.13 21.41 20.69
CA TRP A 28 -48.34 20.49 19.88
C TRP A 28 -49.13 19.23 19.53
N VAL A 29 -48.86 18.66 18.36
CA VAL A 29 -49.38 17.35 17.91
C VAL A 29 -48.31 16.56 17.16
N SER A 30 -48.43 15.24 17.15
CA SER A 30 -47.57 14.33 16.39
C SER A 30 -47.69 14.61 14.88
N ILE A 31 -46.56 14.60 14.20
CA ILE A 31 -46.47 14.78 12.74
C ILE A 31 -46.97 13.52 12.01
N LEU A 32 -46.84 12.36 12.63
CA LEU A 32 -47.16 11.07 12.01
C LEU A 32 -48.68 10.83 11.92
N ASP A 33 -49.39 11.13 13.00
CA ASP A 33 -50.80 10.74 13.18
C ASP A 33 -51.68 11.87 13.76
N GLY A 34 -51.11 13.04 14.07
CA GLY A 34 -51.84 14.18 14.61
C GLY A 34 -52.26 14.04 16.07
N SER A 35 -51.83 12.99 16.78
CA SER A 35 -52.16 12.78 18.19
C SER A 35 -51.51 13.82 19.11
N ALA A 36 -52.19 14.21 20.19
CA ALA A 36 -51.65 15.14 21.17
C ALA A 36 -50.62 14.46 22.09
N PRO A 37 -49.54 15.14 22.51
CA PRO A 37 -48.61 14.61 23.49
C PRO A 37 -49.28 14.43 24.86
N PRO A 38 -48.83 13.47 25.69
CA PRO A 38 -49.32 13.29 27.07
C PRO A 38 -49.27 14.55 27.93
N THR A 39 -48.32 15.45 27.66
CA THR A 39 -48.28 16.78 28.27
C THR A 39 -48.02 17.81 27.20
N ASN A 40 -48.99 18.69 26.96
CA ASN A 40 -48.95 19.64 25.86
C ASN A 40 -48.16 20.90 26.22
N THR A 41 -46.86 20.72 26.45
CA THR A 41 -45.92 21.80 26.74
C THR A 41 -44.69 21.67 25.85
N GLU A 42 -44.10 22.82 25.49
CA GLU A 42 -42.90 22.89 24.67
C GLU A 42 -41.71 22.13 25.29
N ALA A 43 -41.59 22.12 26.63
CA ALA A 43 -40.57 21.35 27.32
C ALA A 43 -40.75 19.83 27.15
N TYR A 44 -42.00 19.33 27.20
CA TYR A 44 -42.28 17.90 27.07
C TYR A 44 -41.97 17.38 25.67
N VAL A 45 -42.45 18.09 24.64
CA VAL A 45 -42.24 17.66 23.24
C VAL A 45 -40.79 17.82 22.79
N ALA A 46 -40.04 18.77 23.38
CA ALA A 46 -38.60 18.89 23.15
C ALA A 46 -37.80 17.75 23.79
N ALA A 47 -38.31 17.12 24.85
CA ALA A 47 -37.65 16.04 25.57
C ALA A 47 -38.07 14.63 25.12
N ASN A 48 -39.26 14.47 24.54
CA ASN A 48 -39.86 13.16 24.25
C ASN A 48 -40.20 13.00 22.77
N LYS A 49 -39.96 11.83 22.18
CA LYS A 49 -40.33 11.52 20.79
C LYS A 49 -41.82 11.15 20.66
N ALA A 50 -42.42 11.53 19.54
CA ALA A 50 -43.76 11.10 19.17
C ALA A 50 -43.79 9.57 18.96
N PRO A 51 -44.82 8.88 19.47
CA PRO A 51 -44.96 7.44 19.28
C PRO A 51 -44.86 7.06 17.79
N GLY A 52 -44.00 6.08 17.48
CA GLY A 52 -43.79 5.62 16.09
C GLY A 52 -42.95 6.55 15.20
N TRP A 53 -42.44 7.68 15.71
CA TRP A 53 -41.62 8.60 14.93
C TRP A 53 -40.17 8.11 14.75
N THR A 54 -39.79 7.89 13.49
CA THR A 54 -38.41 7.66 13.06
C THR A 54 -37.87 8.94 12.43
N ALA A 55 -36.83 9.53 13.02
CA ALA A 55 -36.35 10.89 12.76
C ALA A 55 -35.85 11.21 11.32
N TYR A 56 -35.86 10.25 10.40
CA TYR A 56 -35.29 10.40 9.05
C TYR A 56 -36.28 10.92 7.98
N ALA A 57 -37.56 11.12 8.30
CA ALA A 57 -38.59 11.34 7.28
C ALA A 57 -38.85 12.79 6.82
N THR A 58 -38.31 13.83 7.50
CA THR A 58 -38.77 15.22 7.25
C THR A 58 -37.70 16.30 7.11
N LEU A 59 -36.42 15.95 7.12
CA LEU A 59 -35.36 16.95 6.97
C LEU A 59 -34.57 16.74 5.67
N GLN A 60 -35.00 17.42 4.60
CA GLN A 60 -34.07 17.91 3.58
C GLN A 60 -33.47 19.21 4.09
N TYR A 61 -32.24 19.13 4.58
CA TYR A 61 -31.46 20.30 4.95
C TYR A 61 -30.18 20.27 4.14
N GLN A 62 -29.79 21.43 3.64
CA GLN A 62 -28.44 21.63 3.16
C GLN A 62 -27.53 21.48 4.36
N LEU A 63 -26.58 20.54 4.28
CA LEU A 63 -25.60 20.37 5.34
C LEU A 63 -24.88 21.70 5.56
N VAL A 64 -24.75 22.12 6.83
CA VAL A 64 -24.00 23.32 7.23
C VAL A 64 -22.60 23.29 6.61
N ASN A 65 -21.99 22.11 6.55
CA ASN A 65 -20.80 21.84 5.78
C ASN A 65 -21.17 20.94 4.59
N PRO A 66 -21.04 21.40 3.34
CA PRO A 66 -21.35 20.56 2.18
C PRO A 66 -20.44 19.32 2.20
N VAL A 67 -21.06 18.14 2.25
CA VAL A 67 -20.34 16.87 2.14
C VAL A 67 -20.14 16.57 0.66
N THR A 68 -18.88 16.47 0.25
CA THR A 68 -18.52 16.09 -1.11
C THR A 68 -18.41 14.56 -1.15
N SER A 69 -19.42 13.87 -1.69
CA SER A 69 -19.30 12.44 -1.97
C SER A 69 -18.82 12.24 -3.40
N THR A 70 -17.71 11.54 -3.58
CA THR A 70 -17.25 11.16 -4.92
C THR A 70 -18.20 10.11 -5.48
N ALA A 71 -18.98 10.46 -6.50
CA ALA A 71 -19.85 9.51 -7.17
C ALA A 71 -19.00 8.48 -7.93
N ARG A 72 -19.45 7.22 -7.96
CA ARG A 72 -18.84 6.18 -8.80
C ARG A 72 -19.04 6.57 -10.26
N ILE A 73 -17.96 6.73 -11.01
CA ILE A 73 -17.99 7.12 -12.42
C ILE A 73 -18.02 5.87 -13.28
N GLU A 74 -18.94 5.78 -14.23
CA GLU A 74 -18.98 4.72 -15.23
C GLU A 74 -18.95 5.32 -16.65
N GLY A 75 -17.97 4.90 -17.46
CA GLY A 75 -17.82 5.35 -18.85
C GLY A 75 -17.01 6.65 -19.01
N ALA A 76 -16.96 7.15 -20.24
CA ALA A 76 -16.31 8.39 -20.62
C ALA A 76 -17.21 9.14 -21.62
N ILE A 77 -17.20 10.48 -21.57
CA ILE A 77 -17.96 11.34 -22.47
C ILE A 77 -16.96 12.02 -23.42
N SER A 78 -17.16 11.85 -24.72
CA SER A 78 -16.45 12.58 -25.77
C SER A 78 -17.42 13.58 -26.40
N LEU A 79 -17.01 14.85 -26.53
CA LEU A 79 -17.83 15.91 -27.11
C LEU A 79 -17.36 16.20 -28.54
N HIS A 80 -18.28 16.52 -29.43
CA HIS A 80 -17.96 16.93 -30.80
C HIS A 80 -17.62 18.43 -30.86
N SER A 81 -16.89 18.85 -31.90
CA SER A 81 -16.71 20.29 -32.17
C SER A 81 -18.05 20.93 -32.50
N GLY A 82 -18.44 21.97 -31.76
CA GLY A 82 -19.72 22.66 -31.91
C GLY A 82 -20.60 22.65 -30.65
N VAL A 83 -21.89 22.89 -30.83
CA VAL A 83 -22.86 22.90 -29.73
C VAL A 83 -23.14 21.46 -29.30
N ASN A 84 -22.86 21.16 -28.03
CA ASN A 84 -23.17 19.87 -27.41
C ASN A 84 -24.33 20.08 -26.42
N ALA A 85 -25.33 19.19 -26.46
CA ALA A 85 -26.39 19.15 -25.47
C ALA A 85 -26.11 18.05 -24.45
N LEU A 86 -26.11 18.38 -23.16
CA LEU A 86 -25.94 17.43 -22.07
C LEU A 86 -27.23 17.38 -21.25
N GLU A 87 -27.83 16.19 -21.13
CA GLU A 87 -29.00 15.95 -20.29
C GLU A 87 -28.57 15.29 -18.98
N MET A 88 -28.97 15.85 -17.84
CA MET A 88 -28.79 15.22 -16.54
C MET A 88 -30.07 14.52 -16.11
N ARG A 89 -29.94 13.23 -15.80
CA ARG A 89 -31.02 12.39 -15.29
C ARG A 89 -30.73 11.97 -13.85
N GLU A 90 -31.79 11.79 -13.07
CA GLU A 90 -31.72 11.46 -11.65
C GLU A 90 -32.13 10.00 -11.39
N ALA A 91 -31.91 9.51 -10.15
CA ALA A 91 -32.23 8.15 -9.72
C ALA A 91 -31.58 6.99 -10.52
N ALA A 92 -30.32 7.17 -10.95
CA ALA A 92 -29.52 6.12 -11.59
C ALA A 92 -28.93 5.13 -10.57
N MET A 93 -29.17 3.84 -10.78
CA MET A 93 -28.57 2.74 -10.04
C MET A 93 -27.33 2.24 -10.79
N LEU A 94 -26.22 2.09 -10.08
CA LEU A 94 -24.93 1.70 -10.65
C LEU A 94 -24.52 0.31 -10.14
N ARG A 95 -24.24 -0.61 -11.06
CA ARG A 95 -23.85 -2.01 -10.81
C ARG A 95 -24.61 -2.69 -9.68
N GLU A 96 -25.93 -2.66 -9.76
CA GLU A 96 -26.73 -3.57 -8.96
C GLU A 96 -26.44 -5.00 -9.39
N LYS A 97 -26.08 -5.89 -8.46
CA LYS A 97 -25.93 -7.32 -8.76
C LYS A 97 -27.31 -7.87 -9.17
N VAL A 98 -27.36 -8.52 -10.32
CA VAL A 98 -28.58 -9.07 -10.90
C VAL A 98 -28.44 -10.56 -11.15
N THR A 99 -29.56 -11.26 -11.22
CA THR A 99 -29.58 -12.72 -11.40
C THR A 99 -30.26 -13.05 -12.73
N PRO A 100 -29.49 -13.37 -13.79
CA PRO A 100 -30.03 -13.95 -15.01
C PRO A 100 -30.76 -15.27 -14.72
N VAL A 101 -31.99 -15.42 -15.22
CA VAL A 101 -32.78 -16.65 -15.04
C VAL A 101 -33.17 -17.21 -16.40
N LEU A 102 -32.94 -18.51 -16.60
CA LEU A 102 -33.32 -19.20 -17.83
C LEU A 102 -34.85 -19.23 -17.97
N ASP A 103 -35.37 -18.68 -19.07
CA ASP A 103 -36.74 -18.91 -19.52
C ASP A 103 -36.75 -20.14 -20.42
N SER A 104 -37.05 -21.30 -19.82
CA SER A 104 -37.07 -22.60 -20.48
C SER A 104 -37.99 -22.65 -21.71
N ALA A 105 -39.01 -21.79 -21.79
CA ALA A 105 -39.95 -21.76 -22.91
C ALA A 105 -39.39 -21.05 -24.15
N SER A 106 -38.42 -20.15 -23.97
CA SER A 106 -37.83 -19.36 -25.06
C SER A 106 -36.34 -19.57 -25.26
N GLY A 107 -35.67 -20.36 -24.40
CA GLY A 107 -34.26 -20.72 -24.55
C GLY A 107 -33.29 -19.55 -24.31
N VAL A 108 -33.72 -18.51 -23.59
CA VAL A 108 -32.93 -17.32 -23.30
C VAL A 108 -32.88 -17.06 -21.79
N TYR A 109 -31.79 -16.51 -21.31
CA TYR A 109 -31.72 -15.96 -19.97
C TYR A 109 -32.35 -14.57 -19.95
N ARG A 110 -33.18 -14.29 -18.95
CA ARG A 110 -33.94 -13.05 -18.78
C ARG A 110 -33.43 -12.26 -17.57
N LEU A 111 -33.50 -10.93 -17.70
CA LEU A 111 -33.31 -9.96 -16.63
C LEU A 111 -34.49 -8.99 -16.59
N ASN A 112 -34.89 -8.64 -15.37
CA ASN A 112 -36.01 -7.74 -15.06
C ASN A 112 -37.39 -8.20 -15.57
N PHE A 113 -37.67 -9.51 -15.52
CA PHE A 113 -38.87 -10.12 -16.10
C PHE A 113 -39.81 -10.66 -15.01
N THR A 114 -41.04 -10.13 -14.91
CA THR A 114 -41.92 -10.32 -13.75
C THR A 114 -42.44 -11.73 -13.56
N THR A 115 -42.50 -12.54 -14.63
CA THR A 115 -42.92 -13.94 -14.52
C THR A 115 -41.79 -14.87 -14.07
N LEU A 116 -40.56 -14.36 -13.97
CA LEU A 116 -39.41 -15.02 -13.35
C LEU A 116 -38.93 -14.18 -12.16
N PRO A 117 -39.53 -14.35 -10.96
CA PRO A 117 -39.31 -13.45 -9.82
C PRO A 117 -37.85 -13.32 -9.36
N ALA A 118 -37.02 -14.36 -9.55
CA ALA A 118 -35.60 -14.25 -9.23
C ALA A 118 -34.82 -13.31 -10.18
N SER A 119 -35.37 -13.02 -11.36
CA SER A 119 -34.74 -12.13 -12.36
C SER A 119 -35.05 -10.66 -12.18
N VAL A 120 -36.02 -10.28 -11.33
CA VAL A 120 -36.45 -8.89 -11.20
C VAL A 120 -35.45 -8.03 -10.44
N PHE A 121 -35.27 -6.79 -10.89
CA PHE A 121 -34.43 -5.83 -10.19
C PHE A 121 -35.07 -5.39 -8.88
N LYS A 122 -34.28 -4.85 -7.95
CA LYS A 122 -34.80 -4.35 -6.68
C LYS A 122 -35.82 -3.23 -6.90
N ARG A 123 -35.54 -2.31 -7.82
CA ARG A 123 -36.41 -1.17 -8.15
C ARG A 123 -37.00 -1.30 -9.56
N PRO A 124 -38.24 -0.81 -9.81
CA PRO A 124 -38.78 -0.78 -11.16
C PRO A 124 -37.90 0.06 -12.08
N ALA A 125 -37.53 -0.48 -13.24
CA ALA A 125 -36.59 0.16 -14.16
C ALA A 125 -37.33 0.91 -15.28
N GLU A 126 -37.02 2.20 -15.43
CA GLU A 126 -37.41 3.01 -16.60
C GLU A 126 -36.57 2.60 -17.82
N THR A 127 -35.26 2.51 -17.66
CA THR A 127 -34.33 2.22 -18.75
C THR A 127 -33.11 1.50 -18.21
N ILE A 128 -32.73 0.38 -18.85
CA ILE A 128 -31.47 -0.30 -18.60
C ILE A 128 -30.39 0.37 -19.44
N LEU A 129 -29.33 0.84 -18.79
CA LEU A 129 -28.25 1.57 -19.44
C LEU A 129 -27.15 0.62 -19.94
N ALA A 130 -26.78 -0.36 -19.10
CA ALA A 130 -25.77 -1.36 -19.43
C ALA A 130 -25.90 -2.60 -18.54
N ILE A 131 -25.46 -3.74 -19.07
CA ILE A 131 -25.30 -5.00 -18.34
C ILE A 131 -23.83 -5.37 -18.39
N TYR A 132 -23.30 -5.84 -17.26
CA TYR A 132 -21.90 -6.14 -17.06
C TYR A 132 -21.72 -7.61 -16.71
N LYS A 133 -20.68 -8.23 -17.27
CA LYS A 133 -20.16 -9.53 -16.86
C LYS A 133 -18.90 -9.28 -16.05
N GLY A 134 -18.97 -9.41 -14.73
CA GLY A 134 -17.92 -8.97 -13.82
C GLY A 134 -17.63 -7.47 -13.98
N THR A 135 -16.42 -7.12 -14.41
CA THR A 135 -16.00 -5.73 -14.61
C THR A 135 -16.44 -5.14 -15.95
N ASP A 136 -16.65 -5.97 -16.97
CA ASP A 136 -16.75 -5.55 -18.37
C ASP A 136 -18.20 -5.41 -18.85
N ILE A 137 -18.46 -4.45 -19.74
CA ILE A 137 -19.79 -4.30 -20.38
C ILE A 137 -20.01 -5.49 -21.32
N ASP A 138 -21.09 -6.24 -21.08
CA ASP A 138 -21.51 -7.34 -21.93
C ASP A 138 -22.51 -6.85 -22.98
N ARG A 139 -22.01 -6.60 -24.19
CA ARG A 139 -22.80 -6.08 -25.31
C ARG A 139 -23.68 -7.12 -26.01
N LYS A 140 -23.66 -8.38 -25.57
CA LYS A 140 -24.46 -9.46 -26.16
C LYS A 140 -25.92 -9.46 -25.69
N TRP A 141 -26.23 -8.71 -24.63
CA TRP A 141 -27.59 -8.60 -24.11
C TRP A 141 -28.48 -7.76 -25.03
N THR A 142 -29.65 -8.29 -25.35
CA THR A 142 -30.70 -7.55 -26.03
C THR A 142 -31.60 -6.87 -25.01
N ILE A 143 -31.59 -5.53 -25.00
CA ILE A 143 -32.43 -4.70 -24.13
C ILE A 143 -33.72 -4.33 -24.88
N LEU A 144 -34.86 -4.56 -24.25
CA LEU A 144 -36.19 -4.29 -24.79
C LEU A 144 -36.84 -3.16 -24.00
N ALA A 145 -37.03 -2.01 -24.64
CA ALA A 145 -37.82 -0.89 -24.10
C ALA A 145 -39.32 -1.10 -24.31
N ASN A 146 -40.15 -0.48 -23.47
CA ASN A 146 -41.61 -0.64 -23.46
C ASN A 146 -42.06 -2.11 -23.42
N ALA A 147 -41.30 -2.95 -22.74
CA ALA A 147 -41.51 -4.38 -22.73
C ALA A 147 -42.65 -4.76 -21.76
N THR A 148 -43.60 -5.54 -22.26
CA THR A 148 -44.62 -6.17 -21.42
C THR A 148 -43.94 -7.10 -20.40
N LEU A 149 -44.56 -7.33 -19.24
CA LEU A 149 -44.02 -8.21 -18.19
C LEU A 149 -42.61 -7.81 -17.68
N ALA A 150 -42.25 -6.53 -17.76
CA ALA A 150 -41.06 -5.98 -17.11
C ALA A 150 -41.44 -5.39 -15.74
N LYS A 151 -40.52 -5.44 -14.76
CA LYS A 151 -40.70 -4.66 -13.52
C LYS A 151 -40.27 -3.23 -13.81
N GLY A 152 -41.23 -2.39 -14.17
CA GLY A 152 -41.00 -1.08 -14.79
C GLY A 152 -41.41 -1.14 -16.26
N ILE A 153 -40.57 -0.63 -17.17
CA ILE A 153 -40.87 -0.60 -18.61
C ILE A 153 -39.77 -1.23 -19.49
N THR A 154 -38.63 -1.62 -18.91
CA THR A 154 -37.49 -2.19 -19.66
C THR A 154 -37.06 -3.53 -19.09
N ARG A 155 -36.72 -4.50 -19.97
CA ARG A 155 -36.16 -5.81 -19.60
C ARG A 155 -35.03 -6.20 -20.57
N ALA A 156 -34.25 -7.22 -20.24
CA ALA A 156 -33.18 -7.69 -21.12
C ALA A 156 -33.14 -9.22 -21.24
N HIS A 157 -32.55 -9.72 -22.32
CA HIS A 157 -32.32 -11.15 -22.52
C HIS A 157 -31.03 -11.46 -23.29
N ILE A 158 -30.51 -12.68 -23.12
CA ILE A 158 -29.35 -13.21 -23.85
C ILE A 158 -29.60 -14.69 -24.22
N PRO A 159 -29.19 -15.15 -25.42
CA PRO A 159 -29.28 -16.57 -25.80
C PRO A 159 -28.51 -17.48 -24.86
N PHE A 160 -28.99 -18.72 -24.66
CA PHE A 160 -28.33 -19.72 -23.82
C PHE A 160 -26.85 -19.94 -24.20
N ALA A 161 -26.53 -19.96 -25.49
CA ALA A 161 -25.18 -20.21 -25.99
C ALA A 161 -24.17 -19.08 -25.66
N ASP A 162 -24.68 -17.88 -25.35
CA ASP A 162 -23.85 -16.70 -25.05
C ASP A 162 -23.76 -16.39 -23.56
N TYR A 163 -24.53 -17.10 -22.72
CA TYR A 163 -24.55 -16.90 -21.28
C TYR A 163 -23.42 -17.67 -20.57
N ASP A 164 -22.66 -16.94 -19.78
CA ASP A 164 -21.59 -17.50 -18.94
C ASP A 164 -22.10 -17.79 -17.53
N LEU A 165 -22.26 -19.07 -17.18
CA LEU A 165 -22.76 -19.53 -15.88
C LEU A 165 -21.78 -19.30 -14.73
N SER A 166 -20.50 -19.05 -15.01
CA SER A 166 -19.46 -18.89 -14.00
C SER A 166 -19.26 -17.44 -13.54
N ALA A 167 -19.89 -16.49 -14.25
CA ALA A 167 -19.70 -15.07 -14.02
C ALA A 167 -20.84 -14.43 -13.22
N ASP A 168 -20.47 -13.47 -12.38
CA ASP A 168 -21.44 -12.56 -11.76
C ASP A 168 -21.87 -11.48 -12.75
N TYR A 169 -23.17 -11.17 -12.77
CA TYR A 169 -23.73 -10.11 -13.62
C TYR A 169 -24.24 -8.92 -12.81
N PHE A 170 -24.07 -7.73 -13.38
CA PHE A 170 -24.50 -6.47 -12.80
C PHE A 170 -25.25 -5.63 -13.83
N SER A 171 -26.17 -4.78 -13.38
CA SER A 171 -26.93 -3.87 -14.24
C SER A 171 -26.88 -2.44 -13.70
N SER A 172 -26.68 -1.48 -14.60
CA SER A 172 -26.86 -0.05 -14.34
C SER A 172 -28.13 0.42 -15.05
N TYR A 173 -29.05 1.08 -14.34
CA TYR A 173 -30.38 1.43 -14.84
C TYR A 173 -30.97 2.67 -14.17
N ILE A 174 -31.92 3.34 -14.82
CA ILE A 174 -32.71 4.44 -14.25
C ILE A 174 -33.98 3.87 -13.62
N ALA A 175 -34.30 4.26 -12.39
CA ALA A 175 -35.54 3.85 -11.73
C ALA A 175 -36.77 4.57 -12.32
N LEU A 176 -37.91 3.88 -12.41
CA LEU A 176 -39.16 4.43 -12.95
C LEU A 176 -39.74 5.56 -12.09
N ASP A 177 -39.74 5.38 -10.78
CA ASP A 177 -40.19 6.41 -9.83
C ASP A 177 -38.97 7.16 -9.28
N ARG A 178 -38.61 8.25 -9.94
CA ARG A 178 -37.35 8.96 -9.67
C ARG A 178 -37.39 9.82 -8.40
N TYR A 179 -38.56 10.37 -8.06
CA TYR A 179 -38.75 11.24 -6.90
C TYR A 179 -38.67 10.49 -5.57
N ALA A 180 -39.00 9.19 -5.57
CA ALA A 180 -38.86 8.35 -4.39
C ALA A 180 -37.39 8.08 -3.98
N TYR A 181 -36.43 8.27 -4.89
CA TYR A 181 -35.04 7.86 -4.69
C TYR A 181 -33.99 8.95 -4.91
N SER A 182 -34.40 10.15 -5.30
CA SER A 182 -33.49 11.27 -5.51
C SER A 182 -34.14 12.61 -5.16
N ALA A 183 -33.30 13.62 -4.92
CA ALA A 183 -33.73 14.99 -4.68
C ALA A 183 -33.55 15.81 -5.96
N ALA A 184 -34.36 16.85 -6.13
CA ALA A 184 -34.28 17.73 -7.30
C ALA A 184 -32.89 18.37 -7.43
N ILE A 185 -32.31 18.30 -8.63
CA ILE A 185 -31.03 18.93 -8.95
C ILE A 185 -31.24 20.45 -8.95
N SER A 186 -30.58 21.14 -8.01
CA SER A 186 -30.69 22.61 -7.88
C SER A 186 -29.73 23.38 -8.78
N ALA A 187 -28.56 22.82 -9.08
CA ALA A 187 -27.57 23.37 -10.00
C ALA A 187 -26.65 22.27 -10.52
N ALA A 188 -26.21 22.42 -11.77
CA ALA A 188 -25.24 21.55 -12.42
C ALA A 188 -24.09 22.40 -12.98
N THR A 189 -22.85 22.04 -12.66
CA THR A 189 -21.65 22.68 -13.20
C THR A 189 -20.78 21.62 -13.83
N ALA A 190 -20.49 21.75 -15.12
CA ALA A 190 -19.58 20.86 -15.83
C ALA A 190 -18.23 21.56 -16.05
N PHE A 191 -17.15 20.88 -15.68
CA PHE A 191 -15.79 21.31 -15.96
C PHE A 191 -15.21 20.37 -16.99
N TYR A 192 -14.67 20.91 -18.08
CA TYR A 192 -13.92 20.14 -19.06
C TYR A 192 -12.53 20.76 -19.21
N ALA A 193 -11.54 19.91 -19.48
CA ALA A 193 -10.21 20.38 -19.82
C ALA A 193 -10.25 21.09 -21.18
N GLY A 194 -10.04 22.41 -21.19
CA GLY A 194 -10.07 23.20 -22.43
C GLY A 194 -8.91 22.93 -23.39
N ASN A 195 -7.92 22.14 -22.98
CA ASN A 195 -6.79 21.70 -23.81
C ASN A 195 -6.21 20.38 -23.28
N LEU A 196 -5.39 19.73 -24.11
CA LEU A 196 -4.77 18.44 -23.83
C LEU A 196 -3.92 18.47 -22.55
N GLY A 197 -3.21 19.58 -22.29
CA GLY A 197 -2.38 19.73 -21.10
C GLY A 197 -3.17 19.69 -19.79
N SER A 198 -4.35 20.31 -19.77
CA SER A 198 -5.23 20.31 -18.59
C SER A 198 -5.83 18.91 -18.32
N ALA A 199 -6.17 18.17 -19.37
CA ALA A 199 -6.68 16.80 -19.28
C ALA A 199 -5.60 15.84 -18.75
N VAL A 200 -4.37 15.94 -19.28
CA VAL A 200 -3.22 15.16 -18.83
C VAL A 200 -2.89 15.48 -17.37
N SER A 201 -2.94 16.75 -16.97
CA SER A 201 -2.71 17.16 -15.59
C SER A 201 -3.75 16.57 -14.62
N ALA A 202 -5.04 16.63 -14.96
CA ALA A 202 -6.11 16.08 -14.12
C ALA A 202 -6.02 14.55 -14.00
N ASN A 203 -5.74 13.85 -15.10
CA ASN A 203 -5.56 12.40 -15.09
C ASN A 203 -4.31 11.98 -14.29
N THR A 204 -3.24 12.77 -14.36
CA THR A 204 -2.01 12.53 -13.57
C THR A 204 -2.31 12.67 -12.07
N GLN A 205 -3.05 13.70 -11.66
CA GLN A 205 -3.47 13.89 -10.26
C GLN A 205 -4.44 12.80 -9.76
N GLN A 206 -5.30 12.27 -10.64
CA GLN A 206 -6.17 11.15 -10.28
C GLN A 206 -5.36 9.87 -10.11
N LEU A 207 -4.40 9.61 -11.00
CA LEU A 207 -3.51 8.46 -10.91
C LEU A 207 -2.68 8.50 -9.63
N ALA A 208 -2.11 9.66 -9.27
CA ALA A 208 -1.36 9.84 -8.03
C ALA A 208 -2.20 9.55 -6.77
N ARG A 209 -3.47 9.96 -6.75
CA ARG A 209 -4.40 9.67 -5.63
C ARG A 209 -4.71 8.18 -5.48
N GLU A 210 -4.90 7.48 -6.59
CA GLU A 210 -5.15 6.03 -6.57
C GLU A 210 -3.88 5.26 -6.18
N THR A 211 -2.69 5.68 -6.64
CA THR A 211 -1.40 5.11 -6.20
C THR A 211 -1.23 5.28 -4.69
N LEU A 212 -1.47 6.47 -4.14
CA LEU A 212 -1.40 6.70 -2.69
C LEU A 212 -2.39 5.81 -1.91
N ARG A 213 -3.61 5.60 -2.43
CA ARG A 213 -4.58 4.71 -1.79
C ARG A 213 -4.07 3.27 -1.75
N ASN A 214 -3.48 2.79 -2.84
CA ASN A 214 -2.89 1.45 -2.90
C ASN A 214 -1.69 1.33 -1.96
N ASP A 215 -0.79 2.31 -1.95
CA ASP A 215 0.38 2.29 -1.04
C ASP A 215 -0.04 2.24 0.44
N ILE A 216 -1.11 2.96 0.80
CA ILE A 216 -1.70 2.89 2.16
C ILE A 216 -2.26 1.49 2.42
N GLN A 217 -2.95 0.88 1.46
CA GLN A 217 -3.48 -0.49 1.60
C GLN A 217 -2.34 -1.52 1.75
N ASP A 218 -1.29 -1.41 0.93
CA ASP A 218 -0.11 -2.27 0.98
C ASP A 218 0.62 -2.12 2.31
N TRP A 219 0.77 -0.89 2.80
CA TRP A 219 1.35 -0.63 4.12
C TRP A 219 0.51 -1.23 5.26
N ILE A 220 -0.82 -1.03 5.22
CA ILE A 220 -1.73 -1.66 6.20
C ILE A 220 -1.59 -3.18 6.15
N GLN A 221 -1.53 -3.77 4.96
CA GLN A 221 -1.39 -5.21 4.80
C GLN A 221 -0.06 -5.72 5.37
N VAL A 222 1.05 -5.04 5.11
CA VAL A 222 2.36 -5.40 5.68
C VAL A 222 2.36 -5.29 7.20
N VAL A 223 1.75 -4.25 7.77
CA VAL A 223 1.62 -4.07 9.22
C VAL A 223 0.73 -5.15 9.85
N ASP A 224 -0.39 -5.47 9.21
CA ASP A 224 -1.29 -6.52 9.66
C ASP A 224 -0.63 -7.89 9.57
N ASP A 225 0.13 -8.18 8.51
CA ASP A 225 0.92 -9.42 8.37
C ASP A 225 2.00 -9.54 9.44
N ALA A 226 2.74 -8.45 9.71
CA ALA A 226 3.73 -8.41 10.78
C ALA A 226 3.09 -8.61 12.16
N ARG A 227 1.96 -7.96 12.41
CA ARG A 227 1.19 -8.12 13.65
C ARG A 227 0.62 -9.52 13.78
N LEU A 228 0.19 -10.14 12.68
CA LEU A 228 -0.28 -11.53 12.63
C LEU A 228 0.86 -12.50 12.99
N ILE A 229 2.07 -12.26 12.50
CA ILE A 229 3.27 -13.05 12.83
C ILE A 229 3.63 -12.90 14.31
N ASP A 230 3.62 -11.68 14.85
CA ASP A 230 3.90 -11.42 16.28
C ASP A 230 2.83 -12.02 17.19
N LEU A 231 1.56 -12.01 16.75
CA LEU A 231 0.46 -12.64 17.48
C LEU A 231 0.41 -14.17 17.30
N ARG A 232 1.19 -14.73 16.36
CA ARG A 232 1.21 -16.17 16.09
C ARG A 232 1.96 -16.88 17.21
N LEU A 233 1.22 -17.30 18.24
CA LEU A 233 1.72 -18.27 19.21
C LEU A 233 2.15 -19.53 18.45
N ASP A 234 3.45 -19.84 18.46
CA ASP A 234 3.94 -21.12 17.98
C ASP A 234 3.51 -22.21 18.99
N VAL A 235 2.30 -22.73 18.77
CA VAL A 235 1.69 -23.79 19.56
C VAL A 235 2.61 -25.01 19.65
N ASN A 236 3.46 -25.26 18.64
CA ASN A 236 4.41 -26.36 18.66
C ASN A 236 5.61 -26.06 19.55
N ALA A 237 6.15 -24.84 19.53
CA ALA A 237 7.22 -24.42 20.44
C ALA A 237 6.75 -24.42 21.89
N ILE A 238 5.52 -23.96 22.15
CA ILE A 238 4.91 -23.98 23.48
C ILE A 238 4.60 -25.41 23.92
N ASN A 239 4.04 -26.26 23.06
CA ASN A 239 3.83 -27.69 23.38
C ASN A 239 5.15 -28.39 23.69
N ASN A 240 6.19 -28.18 22.88
CA ASN A 240 7.49 -28.83 23.10
C ASN A 240 8.18 -28.33 24.38
N ALA A 241 8.05 -27.04 24.71
CA ALA A 241 8.55 -26.46 25.95
C ALA A 241 7.74 -26.90 27.18
N PHE A 242 6.42 -27.02 27.06
CA PHE A 242 5.51 -27.51 28.09
C PHE A 242 5.74 -29.00 28.38
N LEU A 243 5.92 -29.81 27.34
CA LEU A 243 6.20 -31.24 27.46
C LEU A 243 7.59 -31.52 28.04
N ARG A 244 8.60 -30.68 27.74
CA ARG A 244 9.91 -30.74 28.42
C ARG A 244 9.84 -30.39 29.91
N LYS A 245 8.92 -29.50 30.31
CA LYS A 245 8.73 -29.12 31.72
C LYS A 245 7.95 -30.14 32.54
N LEU A 246 7.20 -31.06 31.91
CA LEU A 246 6.42 -32.12 32.58
C LEU A 246 7.18 -33.44 32.81
N GLY A 247 8.47 -33.53 32.44
CA GLY A 247 9.41 -34.48 33.04
C GLY A 247 9.25 -35.99 32.75
N GLY A 248 8.53 -36.42 31.70
CA GLY A 248 8.38 -37.85 31.37
C GLY A 248 8.52 -38.18 29.88
N TYR A 249 9.11 -39.33 29.57
CA TYR A 249 9.27 -39.88 28.23
C TYR A 249 8.02 -40.68 27.82
N ARG A 250 7.51 -40.45 26.60
CA ARG A 250 6.40 -41.23 26.05
C ARG A 250 6.90 -42.49 25.34
N PHE A 251 6.16 -43.58 25.47
CA PHE A 251 6.38 -44.81 24.73
C PHE A 251 5.07 -45.43 24.25
N GLU A 252 5.16 -46.23 23.18
CA GLU A 252 4.11 -47.12 22.70
C GLU A 252 4.75 -48.46 22.36
N LYS A 253 4.13 -49.56 22.81
CA LYS A 253 4.57 -50.91 22.53
C LYS A 253 3.37 -51.80 22.27
N VAL A 254 3.34 -52.40 21.09
CA VAL A 254 2.38 -53.46 20.75
C VAL A 254 2.95 -54.79 21.23
N LEU A 255 2.28 -55.44 22.17
CA LEU A 255 2.76 -56.67 22.81
C LEU A 255 2.42 -57.95 22.04
N GLY A 256 1.59 -57.81 20.99
CA GLY A 256 1.16 -58.89 20.12
C GLY A 256 -0.32 -59.25 20.31
N VAL A 257 -0.70 -60.43 19.81
CA VAL A 257 -2.06 -60.95 19.87
C VAL A 257 -2.18 -61.99 20.97
N VAL A 258 -3.12 -61.81 21.90
CA VAL A 258 -3.55 -62.86 22.83
C VAL A 258 -4.81 -63.53 22.30
N ALA A 259 -4.80 -64.85 22.22
CA ALA A 259 -5.92 -65.65 21.72
C ALA A 259 -6.56 -66.46 22.86
N PHE A 260 -7.85 -66.22 23.12
CA PHE A 260 -8.65 -66.98 24.06
C PHE A 260 -9.52 -67.99 23.30
N THR A 261 -9.59 -69.21 23.81
CA THR A 261 -10.27 -70.33 23.15
C THR A 261 -11.74 -70.37 23.50
N ALA A 262 -12.59 -70.76 22.54
CA ALA A 262 -14.02 -70.86 22.78
C ALA A 262 -14.34 -71.81 23.94
N SER A 263 -15.42 -71.51 24.68
CA SER A 263 -16.03 -72.41 25.66
C SER A 263 -15.14 -72.84 26.83
N THR A 264 -14.00 -72.17 27.07
CA THR A 264 -13.10 -72.46 28.19
C THR A 264 -13.29 -71.41 29.29
N ASN A 265 -13.57 -71.84 30.51
CA ASN A 265 -13.78 -70.93 31.64
C ASN A 265 -12.44 -70.42 32.21
N ASN A 266 -12.49 -69.24 32.86
CA ASN A 266 -11.40 -68.66 33.64
C ASN A 266 -10.10 -68.37 32.88
N GLN A 267 -10.16 -68.12 31.56
CA GLN A 267 -8.96 -67.79 30.81
C GLN A 267 -8.47 -66.36 31.11
N LYS A 268 -7.19 -66.26 31.45
CA LYS A 268 -6.50 -65.00 31.77
C LYS A 268 -5.15 -64.92 31.04
N ALA A 269 -4.67 -63.72 30.82
CA ALA A 269 -3.29 -63.45 30.41
C ALA A 269 -2.77 -62.24 31.17
N ASP A 270 -1.50 -62.24 31.54
CA ASP A 270 -0.88 -61.14 32.27
C ASP A 270 0.01 -60.33 31.32
N ILE A 271 -0.23 -59.03 31.25
CA ILE A 271 0.78 -58.05 30.82
C ILE A 271 1.72 -57.87 32.00
N TYR A 272 3.02 -58.03 31.82
CA TYR A 272 3.97 -57.90 32.91
C TYR A 272 5.25 -57.19 32.51
N TYR A 273 5.91 -56.59 33.50
CA TYR A 273 7.23 -55.98 33.37
C TYR A 273 7.99 -56.08 34.70
N SER A 274 9.31 -56.08 34.61
CA SER A 274 10.20 -56.18 35.76
C SER A 274 10.20 -54.88 36.58
N PRO A 275 10.28 -54.95 37.91
CA PRO A 275 10.48 -53.79 38.78
C PRO A 275 11.90 -53.21 38.65
N ASP A 276 12.05 -51.90 38.92
CA ASP A 276 13.34 -51.30 39.24
C ASP A 276 13.58 -51.30 40.76
N SER A 277 14.85 -51.33 41.15
CA SER A 277 15.35 -51.31 42.54
C SER A 277 14.94 -50.06 43.34
N GLY A 278 14.65 -48.93 42.67
CA GLY A 278 14.44 -47.62 43.31
C GLY A 278 12.99 -47.13 43.48
N GLY A 279 11.99 -47.96 43.19
CA GLY A 279 10.60 -47.49 43.04
C GLY A 279 10.37 -46.80 41.69
N HIS A 280 9.11 -46.71 41.28
CA HIS A 280 8.72 -46.40 39.89
C HIS A 280 7.40 -45.63 39.84
N ILE A 281 7.35 -44.59 38.99
CA ILE A 281 6.14 -43.82 38.68
C ILE A 281 5.87 -43.97 37.20
N ALA A 282 4.69 -44.48 36.82
CA ALA A 282 4.29 -44.56 35.42
C ALA A 282 2.83 -44.20 35.22
N TYR A 283 2.58 -43.57 34.08
CA TYR A 283 1.25 -43.48 33.49
C TYR A 283 1.18 -44.47 32.34
N LEU A 284 0.28 -45.44 32.44
CA LEU A 284 0.07 -46.48 31.44
C LEU A 284 -1.34 -46.36 30.87
N GLU A 285 -1.47 -46.47 29.57
CA GLU A 285 -2.72 -46.63 28.86
C GLU A 285 -2.68 -47.98 28.16
N ILE A 286 -3.57 -48.88 28.57
CA ILE A 286 -3.68 -50.21 27.98
C ILE A 286 -4.89 -50.20 27.07
N GLU A 287 -4.61 -50.32 25.78
CA GLU A 287 -5.62 -50.50 24.75
C GLU A 287 -5.67 -51.97 24.35
N VAL A 288 -6.86 -52.54 24.46
CA VAL A 288 -7.16 -53.88 23.98
C VAL A 288 -8.21 -53.78 22.89
N THR A 289 -7.83 -54.16 21.68
CA THR A 289 -8.73 -54.17 20.51
C THR A 289 -8.96 -55.59 20.07
N GLY A 290 -10.22 -56.01 20.01
CA GLY A 290 -10.61 -57.40 19.75
C GLY A 290 -11.17 -57.63 18.35
N ASN A 291 -10.92 -58.83 17.83
CA ASN A 291 -11.67 -59.45 16.74
C ASN A 291 -12.19 -60.82 17.20
N TRP A 292 -13.46 -61.12 16.94
CA TRP A 292 -14.13 -62.36 17.35
C TRP A 292 -14.26 -63.32 16.16
N ASN A 293 -13.70 -64.53 16.25
CA ASN A 293 -13.80 -65.49 15.14
C ASN A 293 -15.25 -65.96 14.98
N GLY A 294 -15.85 -65.71 13.81
CA GLY A 294 -17.21 -66.11 13.46
C GLY A 294 -18.28 -65.01 13.54
N ILE A 295 -17.92 -63.77 13.91
CA ILE A 295 -18.85 -62.61 13.90
C ILE A 295 -18.05 -61.34 13.57
N ASN A 296 -18.49 -60.51 12.60
CA ASN A 296 -17.88 -59.20 12.32
C ASN A 296 -18.19 -58.18 13.44
N ALA A 297 -17.62 -58.41 14.62
CA ALA A 297 -17.71 -57.50 15.76
C ALA A 297 -16.31 -56.93 16.04
N ILE A 298 -16.21 -55.60 16.08
CA ILE A 298 -15.00 -54.87 16.46
C ILE A 298 -15.30 -54.16 17.77
N GLY A 299 -14.38 -54.21 18.73
CA GLY A 299 -14.54 -53.55 20.01
C GLY A 299 -13.20 -53.11 20.56
N ARG A 300 -13.23 -52.02 21.34
CA ARG A 300 -12.04 -51.39 21.91
C ARG A 300 -12.28 -51.07 23.37
N VAL A 301 -11.38 -51.53 24.23
CA VAL A 301 -11.34 -51.16 25.65
C VAL A 301 -10.02 -50.47 25.93
N VAL A 302 -10.09 -49.30 26.56
CA VAL A 302 -8.91 -48.54 26.98
C VAL A 302 -9.00 -48.27 28.47
N LYS A 303 -7.96 -48.67 29.21
CA LYS A 303 -7.82 -48.38 30.64
C LYS A 303 -6.55 -47.58 30.88
N THR A 304 -6.70 -46.42 31.50
CA THR A 304 -5.59 -45.57 31.94
C THR A 304 -5.29 -45.85 33.40
N ILE A 305 -4.03 -46.10 33.72
CA ILE A 305 -3.54 -46.45 35.05
C ILE A 305 -2.30 -45.60 35.35
N ALA A 306 -2.39 -44.72 36.34
CA ALA A 306 -1.25 -44.03 36.92
C ALA A 306 -0.83 -44.75 38.20
N ILE A 307 0.44 -45.12 38.31
CA ILE A 307 1.00 -45.77 39.50
C ILE A 307 2.17 -44.96 40.05
N ALA A 308 2.33 -44.98 41.36
CA ALA A 308 3.57 -44.64 42.04
C ALA A 308 3.91 -45.77 43.02
N SER A 309 5.19 -46.14 43.04
CA SER A 309 5.76 -47.10 43.97
C SER A 309 6.97 -46.49 44.66
N SER A 310 7.01 -46.58 45.99
CA SER A 310 8.06 -45.96 46.81
C SER A 310 9.26 -46.87 47.06
N THR A 311 9.07 -48.19 46.94
CA THR A 311 10.10 -49.23 47.13
C THR A 311 9.76 -50.45 46.30
N PHE A 312 10.77 -51.30 46.06
CA PHE A 312 10.62 -52.55 45.31
C PHE A 312 9.39 -53.37 45.74
N GLY A 313 8.49 -53.62 44.79
CA GLY A 313 7.31 -54.47 45.00
C GLY A 313 6.14 -53.85 45.76
N ASN A 314 6.20 -52.56 46.13
CA ASN A 314 5.13 -51.88 46.87
C ASN A 314 4.53 -50.71 46.07
N ILE A 315 3.21 -50.74 45.80
CA ILE A 315 2.49 -49.65 45.12
C ILE A 315 1.97 -48.68 46.19
N SER A 316 2.55 -47.48 46.27
CA SER A 316 2.21 -46.46 47.26
C SER A 316 0.94 -45.69 46.90
N SER A 317 0.64 -45.53 45.61
CA SER A 317 -0.64 -44.98 45.14
C SER A 317 -0.92 -45.43 43.71
N GLN A 318 -2.20 -45.65 43.39
CA GLN A 318 -2.63 -45.90 42.02
C GLN A 318 -3.96 -45.22 41.73
N PHE A 319 -4.09 -44.68 40.52
CA PHE A 319 -5.34 -44.21 39.96
C PHE A 319 -5.61 -44.93 38.64
N ALA A 320 -6.74 -45.63 38.53
CA ALA A 320 -7.07 -46.43 37.36
C ALA A 320 -8.52 -46.19 36.93
N ARG A 321 -8.74 -45.95 35.63
CA ARG A 321 -10.10 -45.81 35.07
C ARG A 321 -10.18 -46.29 33.63
N TYR A 322 -11.34 -46.82 33.25
CA TYR A 322 -11.64 -47.04 31.84
C TYR A 322 -12.01 -45.71 31.20
N THR A 323 -11.32 -45.37 30.12
CA THR A 323 -11.60 -44.17 29.31
C THR A 323 -12.40 -44.51 28.07
N VAL A 324 -12.36 -45.77 27.63
CA VAL A 324 -13.14 -46.30 26.51
C VAL A 324 -13.59 -47.72 26.81
N ALA A 325 -14.85 -48.03 26.54
CA ALA A 325 -15.41 -49.38 26.61
C ALA A 325 -16.46 -49.55 25.50
N ASP A 326 -15.98 -49.63 24.25
CA ASP A 326 -16.81 -49.58 23.06
C ASP A 326 -17.06 -50.98 22.47
N GLY A 327 -18.27 -51.18 21.95
CA GLY A 327 -18.69 -52.42 21.27
C GLY A 327 -18.62 -53.64 22.19
N LYS A 328 -18.53 -54.84 21.60
CA LYS A 328 -18.50 -56.10 22.36
C LYS A 328 -17.27 -56.24 23.27
N ALA A 329 -16.20 -55.46 23.07
CA ALA A 329 -15.04 -55.54 23.95
C ALA A 329 -15.39 -55.11 25.38
N GLY A 330 -16.19 -54.07 25.57
CA GLY A 330 -16.59 -53.57 26.89
C GLY A 330 -17.24 -54.64 27.78
N ASP A 331 -18.02 -55.54 27.18
CA ASP A 331 -18.75 -56.58 27.91
C ASP A 331 -17.92 -57.84 28.16
N TYR A 332 -16.89 -58.10 27.36
CA TYR A 332 -16.23 -59.41 27.31
C TYR A 332 -14.75 -59.44 27.71
N ILE A 333 -14.05 -58.30 27.68
CA ILE A 333 -12.68 -58.18 28.18
C ILE A 333 -12.60 -57.19 29.34
N SER A 334 -11.78 -57.52 30.33
CA SER A 334 -11.50 -56.65 31.47
C SER A 334 -10.00 -56.57 31.71
N ILE A 335 -9.57 -55.38 32.13
CA ILE A 335 -8.19 -55.02 32.42
C ILE A 335 -8.11 -54.71 33.91
N SER A 336 -7.34 -55.49 34.66
CA SER A 336 -7.15 -55.25 36.07
C SER A 336 -6.34 -53.98 36.32
N ASP A 337 -6.29 -53.61 37.59
CA ASP A 337 -5.32 -52.68 38.13
C ASP A 337 -3.91 -53.32 38.14
N VAL A 338 -2.85 -52.53 38.32
CA VAL A 338 -1.49 -53.07 38.45
C VAL A 338 -1.34 -53.73 39.83
N VAL A 339 -0.79 -54.93 39.84
CA VAL A 339 -0.49 -55.68 41.07
C VAL A 339 0.95 -56.19 41.00
N PHE A 340 1.66 -56.17 42.12
CA PHE A 340 2.98 -56.82 42.21
C PHE A 340 2.83 -58.33 42.44
N ASP A 341 3.34 -59.13 41.51
CA ASP A 341 3.41 -60.58 41.60
C ASP A 341 4.70 -60.99 42.33
N THR A 342 4.58 -61.21 43.63
CA THR A 342 5.69 -61.59 44.51
C THR A 342 6.33 -62.92 44.14
N THR A 343 5.59 -63.82 43.47
CA THR A 343 6.08 -65.16 43.12
C THR A 343 7.04 -65.09 41.93
N ASN A 344 6.76 -64.24 40.95
CA ASN A 344 7.58 -64.09 39.74
C ASN A 344 8.39 -62.78 39.71
N ASN A 345 8.35 -62.02 40.81
CA ASN A 345 9.10 -60.79 41.01
C ASN A 345 8.87 -59.73 39.92
N ARG A 346 7.60 -59.48 39.58
CA ARG A 346 7.19 -58.63 38.44
C ARG A 346 5.92 -57.84 38.72
N TYR A 347 5.75 -56.68 38.11
CA TYR A 347 4.44 -56.02 38.07
C TYR A 347 3.60 -56.70 36.99
N ARG A 348 2.33 -56.96 37.30
CA ARG A 348 1.38 -57.56 36.36
C ARG A 348 0.06 -56.80 36.28
N ILE A 349 -0.52 -56.80 35.09
CA ILE A 349 -1.84 -56.29 34.78
C ILE A 349 -2.58 -57.41 34.06
N ARG A 350 -3.67 -57.87 34.65
CA ARG A 350 -4.39 -59.05 34.20
C ARG A 350 -5.45 -58.67 33.18
N LEU A 351 -5.37 -59.34 32.04
CA LEU A 351 -6.44 -59.41 31.06
C LEU A 351 -7.29 -60.63 31.38
N ALA A 352 -8.59 -60.40 31.55
CA ALA A 352 -9.55 -61.43 31.88
C ALA A 352 -10.69 -61.40 30.87
N THR A 353 -11.04 -62.55 30.31
CA THR A 353 -12.25 -62.73 29.48
C THR A 353 -13.31 -63.51 30.27
N THR A 354 -14.58 -63.27 29.96
CA THR A 354 -15.66 -64.20 30.31
C THR A 354 -15.78 -65.29 29.24
N ASN A 355 -16.48 -66.39 29.54
CA ASN A 355 -16.69 -67.46 28.56
C ASN A 355 -17.67 -66.98 27.48
N THR A 356 -17.14 -66.62 26.31
CA THR A 356 -17.93 -66.03 25.24
C THR A 356 -18.54 -67.04 24.27
N GLY A 357 -18.27 -68.35 24.39
CA GLY A 357 -18.71 -69.36 23.41
C GLY A 357 -18.05 -69.26 22.02
N TYR A 358 -17.18 -68.25 21.80
CA TYR A 358 -16.43 -67.98 20.57
C TYR A 358 -14.94 -67.83 20.87
N ALA A 359 -14.08 -68.15 19.90
CA ALA A 359 -12.64 -67.94 20.00
C ALA A 359 -12.29 -66.49 19.63
N ASN A 360 -11.48 -65.80 20.44
CA ASN A 360 -11.25 -64.37 20.29
C ASN A 360 -9.76 -64.05 20.26
N GLY A 361 -9.36 -63.16 19.35
CA GLY A 361 -8.00 -62.63 19.28
C GLY A 361 -8.00 -61.15 19.63
N PHE A 362 -7.18 -60.74 20.59
CA PHE A 362 -7.05 -59.34 21.00
C PHE A 362 -5.64 -58.84 20.77
N VAL A 363 -5.52 -57.69 20.10
CA VAL A 363 -4.27 -56.93 20.03
C VAL A 363 -4.15 -56.11 21.30
N VAL A 364 -3.02 -56.23 21.98
CA VAL A 364 -2.72 -55.49 23.20
C VAL A 364 -1.65 -54.45 22.90
N THR A 365 -2.02 -53.19 23.05
CA THR A 365 -1.12 -52.04 22.91
C THR A 365 -1.01 -51.34 24.25
N VAL A 366 0.22 -51.09 24.69
CA VAL A 366 0.50 -50.31 25.89
C VAL A 366 1.19 -49.02 25.49
N ARG A 367 0.57 -47.90 25.84
CA ARG A 367 1.16 -46.56 25.74
C ARG A 367 1.44 -46.03 27.12
N GLY A 368 2.36 -45.09 27.27
CA GLY A 368 2.56 -44.51 28.57
C GLY A 368 3.59 -43.40 28.63
N VAL A 369 3.64 -42.77 29.80
CA VAL A 369 4.65 -41.80 30.21
C VAL A 369 5.43 -42.40 31.37
N ILE A 370 6.75 -42.40 31.25
CA ILE A 370 7.69 -42.96 32.23
C ILE A 370 8.81 -41.95 32.52
N PRO A 371 9.55 -42.07 33.63
CA PRO A 371 10.51 -41.06 34.04
C PRO A 371 11.84 -41.15 33.26
N SER A 372 12.16 -42.30 32.67
CA SER A 372 13.43 -42.56 31.99
C SER A 372 13.27 -43.46 30.76
N LYS A 373 14.09 -43.26 29.70
CA LYS A 373 14.16 -44.17 28.55
C LYS A 373 14.76 -45.55 28.89
N THR A 374 15.47 -45.68 30.01
CA THR A 374 16.03 -46.95 30.48
C THR A 374 15.10 -47.68 31.45
N ASP A 375 13.94 -47.10 31.74
CA ASP A 375 12.99 -47.66 32.70
C ASP A 375 12.57 -49.09 32.28
N PRO A 376 12.53 -50.03 33.23
CA PRO A 376 12.18 -51.42 32.95
C PRO A 376 10.85 -51.61 32.22
N VAL A 377 9.89 -50.68 32.35
CA VAL A 377 8.61 -50.73 31.62
C VAL A 377 8.81 -50.76 30.10
N ILE A 378 9.81 -50.09 29.52
CA ILE A 378 10.02 -50.19 28.07
C ILE A 378 10.66 -51.54 27.71
N ASN A 379 11.69 -51.91 28.47
CA ASN A 379 12.61 -52.98 28.07
C ASN A 379 12.10 -54.38 28.41
N SER A 380 11.30 -54.52 29.47
CA SER A 380 10.84 -55.82 29.99
C SER A 380 9.34 -56.07 29.84
N LEU A 381 8.58 -55.11 29.33
CA LEU A 381 7.15 -55.26 29.12
C LEU A 381 6.84 -56.32 28.07
N ALA A 382 6.07 -57.31 28.49
CA ALA A 382 5.73 -58.51 27.73
C ALA A 382 4.33 -59.02 28.11
N LEU A 383 3.85 -60.00 27.34
CA LEU A 383 2.57 -60.65 27.53
C LEU A 383 2.78 -62.13 27.86
N SER A 384 2.06 -62.67 28.83
CA SER A 384 2.13 -64.09 29.17
C SER A 384 1.31 -64.95 28.20
N PRO A 385 1.59 -66.27 28.11
CA PRO A 385 0.63 -67.21 27.57
C PRO A 385 -0.69 -67.19 28.35
N VAL A 386 -1.77 -67.64 27.72
CA VAL A 386 -3.09 -67.78 28.37
C VAL A 386 -3.06 -68.92 29.39
N PHE A 387 -3.60 -68.69 30.57
CA PHE A 387 -3.73 -69.68 31.65
C PHE A 387 -5.14 -69.66 32.26
N THR A 388 -5.51 -70.75 32.94
CA THR A 388 -6.87 -70.97 33.49
C THR A 388 -6.90 -71.22 35.00
N THR A 389 -5.74 -71.17 35.65
CA THR A 389 -5.58 -71.50 37.08
C THR A 389 -6.09 -70.42 38.03
N ASP A 390 -6.36 -69.22 37.53
CA ASP A 390 -6.90 -68.11 38.31
C ASP A 390 -8.43 -68.04 38.23
N THR A 391 -9.10 -68.27 39.36
CA THR A 391 -10.56 -68.30 39.49
C THR A 391 -11.19 -66.94 39.83
N THR A 392 -10.42 -65.84 39.83
CA THR A 392 -10.98 -64.50 40.10
C THR A 392 -12.10 -64.12 39.11
N ALA A 393 -13.20 -63.62 39.68
CA ALA A 393 -14.41 -63.30 38.95
C ALA A 393 -14.15 -62.20 37.89
N PHE A 394 -14.75 -62.39 36.72
CA PHE A 394 -14.70 -61.40 35.64
C PHE A 394 -15.63 -60.22 35.95
N VAL A 395 -15.15 -58.99 35.70
CA VAL A 395 -15.92 -57.76 35.87
C VAL A 395 -15.84 -56.96 34.55
N PRO A 396 -16.96 -56.75 33.81
CA PRO A 396 -16.96 -56.03 32.54
C PRO A 396 -16.37 -54.61 32.63
N ALA A 397 -15.79 -54.12 31.54
CA ALA A 397 -15.25 -52.77 31.46
C ALA A 397 -16.39 -51.73 31.33
N LYS A 398 -16.41 -50.73 32.23
CA LYS A 398 -17.38 -49.63 32.21
C LYS A 398 -16.69 -48.29 32.38
N VAL A 399 -16.98 -47.32 31.52
CA VAL A 399 -16.52 -45.93 31.67
C VAL A 399 -17.32 -45.28 32.81
N GLN A 400 -16.62 -44.85 33.86
CA GLN A 400 -17.24 -44.12 34.97
C GLN A 400 -17.21 -42.61 34.68
N ILE A 401 -18.38 -41.96 34.63
CA ILE A 401 -18.51 -40.49 34.65
C ILE A 401 -18.68 -40.06 36.10
N LEU A 402 -17.85 -39.14 36.59
CA LEU A 402 -17.91 -38.67 37.97
C LEU A 402 -19.02 -37.62 38.11
N SER A 403 -19.83 -37.69 39.17
CA SER A 403 -20.95 -36.75 39.44
C SER A 403 -20.50 -35.29 39.51
N SER A 404 -19.22 -35.05 39.78
CA SER A 404 -18.58 -33.73 39.79
C SER A 404 -18.37 -33.10 38.40
N GLU A 405 -18.68 -33.82 37.31
CA GLU A 405 -18.47 -33.35 35.93
C GLU A 405 -19.79 -32.99 35.19
N ILE A 406 -20.95 -33.02 35.87
CA ILE A 406 -22.23 -32.47 35.35
C ILE A 406 -22.48 -31.12 36.03
N LEU A 407 -22.34 -30.03 35.27
CA LEU A 407 -22.66 -28.67 35.71
C LEU A 407 -23.90 -28.17 34.95
N GLU A 408 -25.04 -28.02 35.62
CA GLU A 408 -26.19 -27.27 35.08
C GLU A 408 -26.02 -25.79 35.46
N ASP A 409 -25.86 -24.92 34.46
CA ASP A 409 -25.82 -23.46 34.65
C ASP A 409 -27.12 -22.81 34.15
N GLU A 410 -27.29 -21.51 34.39
CA GLU A 410 -28.53 -20.78 34.07
C GLU A 410 -28.97 -20.87 32.60
N ASN A 411 -28.05 -21.21 31.68
CA ASN A 411 -28.28 -21.28 30.24
C ASN A 411 -28.45 -22.71 29.71
N HIS A 412 -28.25 -23.75 30.52
CA HIS A 412 -28.36 -25.15 30.11
C HIS A 412 -29.34 -25.94 30.99
N ARG A 413 -30.55 -25.37 31.16
CA ARG A 413 -31.69 -25.99 31.87
C ARG A 413 -32.81 -26.31 30.88
N PHE A 414 -33.52 -27.41 31.08
CA PHE A 414 -34.51 -27.90 30.11
C PHE A 414 -35.86 -27.15 30.09
N VAL A 415 -36.17 -26.31 31.09
CA VAL A 415 -37.35 -25.41 31.12
C VAL A 415 -37.01 -24.11 31.85
N THR A 416 -37.58 -23.00 31.41
CA THR A 416 -37.32 -21.69 32.04
C THR A 416 -38.10 -21.52 33.34
N ASP A 417 -37.58 -20.72 34.27
CA ASP A 417 -38.25 -20.43 35.54
C ASP A 417 -39.57 -19.65 35.34
N TYR A 418 -39.70 -18.92 34.23
CA TYR A 418 -40.92 -18.20 33.85
C TYR A 418 -42.04 -19.13 33.38
N GLU A 419 -41.72 -20.15 32.57
CA GLU A 419 -42.72 -21.12 32.10
C GLU A 419 -43.27 -21.98 33.24
N ARG A 420 -42.43 -22.30 34.23
CA ARG A 420 -42.81 -23.05 35.43
C ARG A 420 -43.83 -22.28 36.28
N ILE A 421 -43.61 -20.98 36.48
CA ILE A 421 -44.53 -20.11 37.24
C ILE A 421 -45.86 -19.90 36.49
N LYS A 422 -45.82 -19.79 35.16
CA LYS A 422 -47.00 -19.50 34.34
C LYS A 422 -47.97 -20.68 34.25
N LEU A 423 -47.47 -21.91 34.34
CA LEU A 423 -48.28 -23.13 34.29
C LEU A 423 -48.92 -23.47 35.64
N ASP A 424 -48.32 -23.06 36.77
CA ASP A 424 -48.89 -23.27 38.11
C ASP A 424 -50.09 -22.35 38.42
N GLY A 425 -50.32 -21.30 37.62
CA GLY A 425 -51.29 -20.23 37.93
C GLY A 425 -52.63 -20.25 37.20
N ILE A 426 -52.91 -21.22 36.31
CA ILE A 426 -54.16 -21.25 35.52
C ILE A 426 -55.16 -22.21 36.17
N GLN A 427 -56.32 -21.70 36.58
CA GLN A 427 -57.43 -22.50 37.12
C GLN A 427 -58.35 -23.01 35.98
N GLU A 428 -58.97 -24.18 36.16
CA GLU A 428 -59.73 -24.90 35.13
C GLU A 428 -61.00 -24.12 34.64
N PHE A 429 -61.20 -23.99 33.32
CA PHE A 429 -62.43 -23.54 32.59
C PHE A 429 -62.79 -22.04 32.40
N ALA A 430 -61.83 -21.13 32.20
CA ALA A 430 -62.09 -19.68 32.15
C ALA A 430 -62.61 -19.06 30.80
N ASN A 431 -63.75 -19.50 30.22
CA ASN A 431 -64.36 -18.83 29.04
C ASN A 431 -65.92 -18.68 29.11
N HIS A 432 -66.50 -17.48 29.33
CA HIS A 432 -67.89 -17.16 28.89
C HIS A 432 -68.23 -15.63 28.80
N TYR A 433 -68.94 -15.17 27.74
CA TYR A 433 -69.43 -13.78 27.52
C TYR A 433 -70.72 -13.69 26.64
N GLU A 434 -71.65 -12.72 26.88
CA GLU A 434 -72.91 -12.44 26.11
C GLU A 434 -73.21 -10.92 25.88
N HIS A 435 -73.98 -10.51 24.84
CA HIS A 435 -74.04 -9.12 24.25
C HIS A 435 -75.46 -8.44 24.16
N PRO A 436 -75.62 -7.06 24.16
CA PRO A 436 -76.92 -6.34 24.27
C PRO A 436 -77.67 -5.95 22.96
N THR A 437 -78.94 -5.47 23.05
CA THR A 437 -79.93 -5.33 21.93
C THR A 437 -80.54 -3.94 21.58
N GLY A 438 -79.98 -2.80 22.04
CA GLY A 438 -80.48 -1.42 21.71
C GLY A 438 -79.90 -0.77 20.44
N ASP A 439 -80.07 0.55 20.19
CA ASP A 439 -79.56 1.27 18.98
C ASP A 439 -78.03 1.12 18.74
N GLY A 440 -77.27 0.75 19.76
CA GLY A 440 -75.85 0.35 19.65
C GLY A 440 -75.62 -1.04 19.05
N ASN A 441 -76.67 -1.76 18.64
CA ASN A 441 -76.63 -3.14 18.15
C ASN A 441 -76.48 -3.25 16.62
N LEU A 442 -76.45 -2.12 15.91
CA LEU A 442 -76.11 -2.09 14.48
C LEU A 442 -74.61 -1.86 14.34
N HIS A 443 -73.85 -2.94 14.18
CA HIS A 443 -72.45 -2.84 13.77
C HIS A 443 -72.37 -2.15 12.41
N VAL A 444 -71.43 -1.19 12.28
CA VAL A 444 -71.04 -0.65 10.98
C VAL A 444 -70.62 -1.84 10.10
N PRO A 445 -71.16 -2.00 8.87
CA PRO A 445 -70.84 -3.16 8.03
C PRO A 445 -69.33 -3.34 7.91
N SER A 446 -68.84 -4.57 8.10
CA SER A 446 -67.41 -4.85 8.00
C SER A 446 -66.95 -4.55 6.58
N THR A 447 -65.94 -3.67 6.49
CA THR A 447 -65.19 -3.24 5.31
C THR A 447 -65.73 -2.00 4.56
N GLY A 448 -64.96 -0.92 4.66
CA GLY A 448 -65.19 0.37 4.00
C GLY A 448 -64.88 0.41 2.50
N THR A 449 -65.00 -0.71 1.79
CA THR A 449 -64.71 -0.78 0.33
C THR A 449 -65.82 -0.22 -0.54
N ALA A 450 -67.03 0.03 0.01
CA ALA A 450 -68.13 0.68 -0.70
C ALA A 450 -68.27 2.20 -0.44
N ASN A 451 -67.43 2.80 0.42
CA ASN A 451 -67.68 4.16 0.91
C ASN A 451 -67.09 5.30 0.05
N ASN A 452 -66.10 5.07 -0.83
CA ASN A 452 -65.54 6.03 -1.81
C ASN A 452 -65.54 7.52 -1.37
N GLY A 453 -65.10 7.82 -0.14
CA GLY A 453 -65.03 9.19 0.42
C GLY A 453 -66.36 9.80 0.92
N LYS A 454 -67.41 8.99 1.07
CA LYS A 454 -68.73 9.39 1.60
C LYS A 454 -68.76 9.26 3.13
N VAL A 455 -69.67 10.01 3.76
CA VAL A 455 -69.97 9.91 5.20
C VAL A 455 -71.31 9.22 5.42
N LEU A 456 -71.47 8.50 6.54
CA LEU A 456 -72.72 7.85 6.88
C LEU A 456 -73.67 8.91 7.50
N LYS A 457 -74.70 9.33 6.76
CA LYS A 457 -75.71 10.28 7.25
C LYS A 457 -76.90 9.51 7.82
N ALA A 458 -77.33 9.87 9.03
CA ALA A 458 -78.55 9.33 9.63
C ALA A 458 -79.77 9.84 8.85
N GLY A 459 -80.74 8.97 8.59
CA GLY A 459 -82.04 9.35 8.04
C GLY A 459 -83.03 9.76 9.12
N SER A 460 -84.26 10.11 8.72
CA SER A 460 -85.31 10.62 9.62
C SER A 460 -86.04 9.55 10.44
N THR A 461 -85.64 8.28 10.35
CA THR A 461 -86.25 7.12 11.05
C THR A 461 -85.16 6.25 11.69
N PRO A 462 -85.36 5.64 12.88
CA PRO A 462 -84.38 4.72 13.45
C PRO A 462 -83.94 3.62 12.48
N GLY A 463 -82.63 3.34 12.41
CA GLY A 463 -82.04 2.33 11.51
C GLY A 463 -81.84 2.76 10.05
N SER A 464 -82.09 4.02 9.68
CA SER A 464 -82.08 4.47 8.26
C SER A 464 -80.78 5.17 7.80
N ALA A 465 -79.60 4.78 8.29
CA ALA A 465 -78.33 5.43 7.94
C ALA A 465 -77.84 5.04 6.52
N SER A 466 -77.35 5.99 5.73
CA SER A 466 -76.85 5.76 4.36
C SER A 466 -75.57 6.54 4.02
N TRP A 467 -74.71 5.99 3.15
CA TRP A 467 -73.47 6.64 2.70
C TRP A 467 -73.76 7.75 1.68
N GLN A 468 -73.42 9.00 2.00
CA GLN A 468 -73.65 10.18 1.13
C GLN A 468 -72.40 11.09 1.03
N GLN A 469 -72.24 11.79 -0.10
CA GLN A 469 -71.22 12.84 -0.23
C GLN A 469 -71.67 14.11 0.51
N ILE A 470 -70.72 14.89 1.01
CA ILE A 470 -70.97 16.23 1.57
C ILE A 470 -70.79 17.25 0.44
N ALA A 471 -71.82 18.05 0.16
CA ALA A 471 -71.72 19.13 -0.83
C ALA A 471 -71.10 20.40 -0.20
N ALA A 472 -70.37 21.21 -0.98
CA ALA A 472 -69.66 22.38 -0.46
C ALA A 472 -70.58 23.43 0.19
N ASN A 473 -71.86 23.47 -0.21
CA ASN A 473 -72.90 24.32 0.38
C ASN A 473 -73.47 23.78 1.71
N GLU A 474 -73.25 22.50 2.03
CA GLU A 474 -73.53 21.93 3.36
C GLU A 474 -72.44 22.30 4.38
N ILE A 475 -71.33 22.89 3.91
CA ILE A 475 -70.19 23.32 4.73
C ILE A 475 -70.30 24.84 4.94
N SER A 476 -70.89 25.24 6.07
CA SER A 476 -70.87 26.65 6.49
C SER A 476 -69.52 27.00 7.12
N GLN A 477 -68.78 27.92 6.49
CA GLN A 477 -67.49 28.39 7.01
C GLN A 477 -67.69 29.55 8.00
N ASP A 478 -67.37 29.32 9.26
CA ASP A 478 -67.35 30.36 10.30
C ASP A 478 -65.92 30.83 10.61
N ALA A 479 -65.76 31.75 11.55
CA ALA A 479 -64.46 32.31 11.93
C ALA A 479 -63.48 31.28 12.52
N SER A 480 -63.96 30.10 12.92
CA SER A 480 -63.15 29.02 13.52
C SER A 480 -62.91 27.85 12.54
N ASN A 481 -63.67 27.76 11.44
CA ASN A 481 -63.62 26.67 10.48
C ASN A 481 -63.62 27.20 9.03
N ARG A 482 -62.49 27.77 8.58
CA ARG A 482 -62.28 28.24 7.19
C ARG A 482 -61.31 27.35 6.43
N LEU A 483 -61.50 27.26 5.11
CA LEU A 483 -60.61 26.50 4.22
C LEU A 483 -59.30 27.25 3.92
N VAL A 484 -59.29 28.59 4.07
CA VAL A 484 -58.10 29.45 3.93
C VAL A 484 -58.26 30.66 4.85
N THR A 485 -57.20 31.03 5.57
CA THR A 485 -57.19 32.12 6.56
C THR A 485 -56.89 33.49 5.92
N ASP A 486 -57.33 34.58 6.56
CA ASP A 486 -57.03 35.96 6.07
C ASP A 486 -55.52 36.26 6.10
N ALA A 487 -54.78 35.60 6.99
CA ALA A 487 -53.32 35.66 7.06
C ALA A 487 -52.66 34.99 5.85
N GLU A 488 -53.18 33.85 5.37
CA GLU A 488 -52.69 33.19 4.15
C GLU A 488 -52.93 34.06 2.91
N LYS A 489 -54.09 34.73 2.80
CA LYS A 489 -54.36 35.72 1.74
C LYS A 489 -53.42 36.93 1.80
N SER A 490 -53.19 37.49 2.99
CA SER A 490 -52.26 38.60 3.18
C SER A 490 -50.82 38.21 2.83
N THR A 491 -50.41 36.99 3.18
CA THR A 491 -49.08 36.44 2.86
C THR A 491 -48.89 36.21 1.37
N TRP A 492 -49.91 35.73 0.65
CA TRP A 492 -49.83 35.57 -0.80
C TRP A 492 -49.79 36.91 -1.54
N ASN A 493 -50.55 37.90 -1.07
CA ASN A 493 -50.52 39.25 -1.63
C ASN A 493 -49.26 40.05 -1.25
N GLY A 494 -48.48 39.58 -0.27
CA GLY A 494 -47.21 40.17 0.17
C GLY A 494 -45.95 39.54 -0.42
N LYS A 495 -46.05 38.66 -1.44
CA LYS A 495 -44.88 38.11 -2.14
C LYS A 495 -44.08 39.22 -2.87
N ALA A 496 -42.77 39.03 -2.98
CA ALA A 496 -41.77 40.02 -3.38
C ALA A 496 -42.14 40.86 -4.62
N SER A 497 -41.83 42.16 -4.55
CA SER A 497 -42.00 43.14 -5.64
C SER A 497 -41.40 42.61 -6.95
N THR A 498 -42.17 42.72 -8.04
CA THR A 498 -41.72 42.36 -9.40
C THR A 498 -40.78 43.41 -10.02
N ALA A 499 -40.44 44.47 -9.28
CA ALA A 499 -39.48 45.48 -9.70
C ALA A 499 -38.05 44.91 -9.78
N VAL A 500 -37.27 45.41 -10.73
CA VAL A 500 -35.85 45.07 -10.87
C VAL A 500 -35.08 45.55 -9.64
N ALA A 501 -34.33 44.64 -9.01
CA ALA A 501 -33.48 44.97 -7.87
C ALA A 501 -32.44 46.04 -8.24
N THR A 502 -32.37 47.10 -7.45
CA THR A 502 -31.38 48.17 -7.62
C THR A 502 -30.29 48.05 -6.56
N THR A 503 -29.24 48.88 -6.64
CA THR A 503 -28.17 48.89 -5.61
C THR A 503 -28.61 49.53 -4.29
N VAL A 504 -29.86 50.02 -4.19
CA VAL A 504 -30.39 50.76 -3.04
C VAL A 504 -31.73 50.21 -2.53
N PHE A 505 -32.48 49.52 -3.39
CA PHE A 505 -33.78 48.92 -3.07
C PHE A 505 -33.83 47.44 -3.48
N ASP A 506 -34.39 46.61 -2.60
CA ASP A 506 -34.59 45.17 -2.84
C ASP A 506 -35.62 44.91 -3.96
N GLY A 507 -35.39 43.86 -4.75
CA GLY A 507 -36.30 43.37 -5.78
C GLY A 507 -36.28 41.84 -5.83
N LEU A 508 -36.27 41.23 -7.03
CA LEU A 508 -36.16 39.76 -7.18
C LEU A 508 -34.87 39.15 -6.61
N MET A 509 -33.83 39.96 -6.38
CA MET A 509 -32.64 39.63 -5.59
C MET A 509 -32.42 40.79 -4.59
N SER A 510 -31.81 40.52 -3.43
CA SER A 510 -31.56 41.58 -2.44
C SER A 510 -30.62 42.65 -3.02
N SER A 511 -30.77 43.89 -2.59
CA SER A 511 -29.87 44.99 -2.96
C SER A 511 -28.41 44.67 -2.57
N SER A 512 -28.22 43.96 -1.46
CA SER A 512 -26.95 43.39 -1.00
C SER A 512 -26.33 42.40 -2.00
N ASP A 513 -27.11 41.42 -2.47
CA ASP A 513 -26.64 40.44 -3.45
C ASP A 513 -26.38 41.07 -4.81
N LYS A 514 -27.13 42.13 -5.17
CA LYS A 514 -26.93 42.89 -6.41
C LYS A 514 -25.60 43.65 -6.38
N GLN A 515 -25.25 44.26 -5.24
CA GLN A 515 -23.94 44.89 -5.06
C GLN A 515 -22.79 43.88 -5.15
N LEU A 516 -22.93 42.70 -4.54
CA LEU A 516 -21.94 41.61 -4.61
C LEU A 516 -21.76 41.07 -6.04
N SER A 517 -22.84 40.92 -6.81
CA SER A 517 -22.78 40.48 -8.20
C SER A 517 -22.06 41.48 -9.12
N ASN A 518 -22.23 42.78 -8.90
CA ASN A 518 -21.59 43.81 -9.73
C ASN A 518 -20.06 43.84 -9.55
N ASN A 519 -19.55 43.40 -8.40
CA ASN A 519 -18.11 43.35 -8.10
C ASN A 519 -17.41 42.08 -8.60
N ARG A 520 -18.16 41.13 -9.19
CA ARG A 520 -17.68 39.77 -9.50
C ARG A 520 -16.95 39.62 -10.85
N ASN A 521 -17.01 40.64 -11.72
CA ASN A 521 -16.59 40.54 -13.13
C ASN A 521 -15.41 41.45 -13.51
N GLY A 522 -14.68 42.02 -12.55
CA GLY A 522 -13.51 42.88 -12.80
C GLY A 522 -12.47 42.83 -11.67
N TYR A 523 -11.29 43.43 -11.90
CA TYR A 523 -10.27 43.62 -10.86
C TYR A 523 -10.03 45.10 -10.61
N GLY A 524 -9.90 45.50 -9.34
CA GLY A 524 -9.45 46.84 -8.99
C GLY A 524 -7.92 46.89 -8.91
N THR A 525 -7.32 47.98 -9.39
CA THR A 525 -5.87 48.18 -9.24
C THR A 525 -5.60 48.91 -7.93
N THR A 526 -4.70 48.37 -7.12
CA THR A 526 -4.33 48.97 -5.84
C THR A 526 -3.50 50.25 -6.03
N ALA A 527 -3.48 51.11 -5.01
CA ALA A 527 -2.55 52.24 -4.86
C ALA A 527 -1.88 52.19 -3.47
N GLY A 528 -1.03 53.15 -3.12
CA GLY A 528 -0.36 53.23 -1.81
C GLY A 528 1.06 52.69 -1.83
N THR A 529 1.42 51.84 -0.86
CA THR A 529 2.77 51.27 -0.71
C THR A 529 2.74 49.75 -0.61
N GLY A 530 3.89 49.08 -0.74
CA GLY A 530 3.98 47.61 -0.65
C GLY A 530 3.57 47.02 0.71
N THR A 531 3.50 47.82 1.78
CA THR A 531 3.03 47.37 3.11
C THR A 531 1.63 47.87 3.45
N ALA A 532 1.15 48.91 2.77
CA ALA A 532 -0.18 49.49 2.97
C ALA A 532 -0.83 49.80 1.62
N TYR A 533 -1.56 48.82 1.10
CA TYR A 533 -2.31 48.94 -0.13
C TYR A 533 -3.67 49.59 0.10
N THR A 534 -4.12 50.35 -0.88
CA THR A 534 -5.47 50.92 -0.93
C THR A 534 -6.17 50.46 -2.20
N LEU A 535 -7.48 50.26 -2.13
CA LEU A 535 -8.32 49.81 -3.23
C LEU A 535 -9.62 50.61 -3.22
N THR A 536 -9.93 51.26 -4.34
CA THR A 536 -11.20 52.00 -4.50
C THR A 536 -12.08 51.26 -5.50
N LEU A 537 -13.23 50.78 -5.02
CA LEU A 537 -14.24 50.08 -5.82
C LEU A 537 -15.51 50.95 -5.94
N SER A 538 -16.23 50.83 -7.05
CA SER A 538 -17.51 51.51 -7.29
C SER A 538 -18.52 50.50 -7.88
N PRO A 539 -19.69 50.28 -7.27
CA PRO A 539 -20.17 50.90 -6.01
C PRO A 539 -19.32 50.50 -4.80
N VAL A 540 -19.32 51.33 -3.75
CA VAL A 540 -18.56 51.08 -2.51
C VAL A 540 -19.12 49.84 -1.80
N PRO A 541 -18.36 48.75 -1.65
CA PRO A 541 -18.86 47.55 -0.98
C PRO A 541 -18.81 47.72 0.55
N THR A 542 -19.84 47.19 1.23
CA THR A 542 -19.79 46.97 2.67
C THR A 542 -18.88 45.77 2.98
N LEU A 543 -17.95 45.90 3.93
CA LEU A 543 -17.10 44.79 4.37
C LEU A 543 -17.92 43.80 5.20
N VAL A 544 -18.38 42.72 4.56
CA VAL A 544 -19.05 41.59 5.18
C VAL A 544 -18.18 40.34 5.03
N GLU A 545 -18.22 39.45 6.03
CA GLU A 545 -17.52 38.16 5.95
C GLU A 545 -17.94 37.40 4.69
N GLY A 546 -16.96 36.84 3.98
CA GLY A 546 -17.14 36.20 2.68
C GLY A 546 -17.02 37.15 1.48
N LEU A 547 -16.88 38.47 1.69
CA LEU A 547 -16.62 39.42 0.60
C LEU A 547 -15.35 39.02 -0.15
N ARG A 548 -15.49 38.77 -1.45
CA ARG A 548 -14.36 38.48 -2.35
C ARG A 548 -13.97 39.75 -3.09
N VAL A 549 -12.68 40.08 -3.08
CA VAL A 549 -12.11 41.16 -3.90
C VAL A 549 -11.00 40.61 -4.78
N THR A 550 -11.06 40.93 -6.08
CA THR A 550 -10.00 40.62 -7.03
C THR A 550 -9.18 41.89 -7.25
N VAL A 551 -7.89 41.81 -6.93
CA VAL A 551 -6.99 42.96 -6.89
C VAL A 551 -5.78 42.76 -7.78
N LYS A 552 -5.43 43.78 -8.55
CA LYS A 552 -4.13 43.89 -9.22
C LYS A 552 -3.19 44.73 -8.36
N PHE A 553 -2.08 44.15 -7.91
CA PHE A 553 -1.11 44.89 -7.10
C PHE A 553 -0.26 45.80 -7.98
N HIS A 554 -0.21 47.10 -7.69
CA HIS A 554 0.59 48.06 -8.47
C HIS A 554 2.10 47.96 -8.17
N THR A 555 2.45 47.43 -6.99
CA THR A 555 3.84 47.19 -6.56
C THR A 555 3.92 45.90 -5.75
N ALA A 556 5.10 45.31 -5.63
CA ALA A 556 5.31 44.10 -4.85
C ALA A 556 5.17 44.36 -3.35
N ASN A 557 4.77 43.35 -2.57
CA ASN A 557 4.52 43.56 -1.14
C ASN A 557 5.81 43.66 -0.32
N GLY A 558 5.77 44.47 0.73
CA GLY A 558 6.74 44.42 1.83
C GLY A 558 6.31 43.43 2.92
N ALA A 559 6.95 43.49 4.08
CA ALA A 559 6.56 42.68 5.24
C ALA A 559 5.19 43.12 5.80
N ASN A 560 4.37 42.14 6.21
CA ASN A 560 3.04 42.35 6.81
C ASN A 560 2.12 43.29 6.00
N PRO A 561 1.83 42.96 4.73
CA PRO A 561 1.02 43.82 3.88
C PRO A 561 -0.42 43.95 4.38
N THR A 562 -1.00 45.14 4.24
CA THR A 562 -2.40 45.43 4.54
C THR A 562 -3.14 45.94 3.30
N LEU A 563 -4.45 45.76 3.27
CA LEU A 563 -5.36 46.29 2.25
C LEU A 563 -6.48 47.11 2.90
N ASN A 564 -6.67 48.32 2.41
CA ASN A 564 -7.79 49.18 2.76
C ASN A 564 -8.72 49.31 1.55
N VAL A 565 -9.97 48.84 1.71
CA VAL A 565 -10.98 48.94 0.66
C VAL A 565 -11.90 50.13 0.96
N ASN A 566 -11.87 51.13 0.09
CA ASN A 566 -12.72 52.33 0.13
C ASN A 566 -12.71 53.08 1.48
N SER A 567 -11.57 53.16 2.15
CA SER A 567 -11.38 53.84 3.45
C SER A 567 -11.99 53.12 4.67
N ASN A 568 -12.38 51.84 4.56
CA ASN A 568 -12.94 51.04 5.67
C ASN A 568 -11.88 50.38 6.56
N SER A 569 -10.87 51.16 6.98
CA SER A 569 -9.72 50.73 7.79
C SER A 569 -8.78 49.71 7.13
N ASN A 570 -7.50 49.74 7.51
CA ASN A 570 -6.49 48.80 6.99
C ASN A 570 -6.71 47.41 7.60
N ARG A 571 -6.80 46.38 6.74
CA ARG A 571 -6.92 44.97 7.14
C ARG A 571 -5.71 44.19 6.67
N SER A 572 -5.23 43.22 7.44
CA SER A 572 -4.05 42.45 7.05
C SER A 572 -4.34 41.59 5.84
N ILE A 573 -3.33 41.34 5.02
CA ILE A 573 -3.38 40.31 3.97
C ILE A 573 -2.62 39.10 4.51
N LEU A 574 -3.31 37.99 4.68
CA LEU A 574 -2.77 36.74 5.23
C LEU A 574 -2.95 35.59 4.25
N LYS A 575 -2.10 34.58 4.36
CA LYS A 575 -2.25 33.28 3.68
C LYS A 575 -3.32 32.43 4.41
N PRO A 576 -3.83 31.34 3.80
CA PRO A 576 -4.82 30.47 4.44
C PRO A 576 -4.36 29.89 5.79
N ASN A 577 -3.05 29.76 6.00
CA ASN A 577 -2.47 29.30 7.26
C ASN A 577 -2.33 30.41 8.34
N GLY A 578 -2.84 31.62 8.09
CA GLY A 578 -2.82 32.75 9.02
C GLY A 578 -1.52 33.56 9.05
N SER A 579 -0.48 33.15 8.32
CA SER A 579 0.78 33.92 8.23
C SER A 579 0.72 35.01 7.16
N ALA A 580 1.45 36.11 7.34
CA ALA A 580 1.59 37.13 6.31
C ALA A 580 2.41 36.60 5.11
N PRO A 581 2.09 37.01 3.86
CA PRO A 581 2.96 36.76 2.72
C PRO A 581 4.36 37.32 2.94
N ALA A 582 5.39 36.58 2.51
CA ALA A 582 6.77 37.05 2.59
C ALA A 582 6.96 38.29 1.70
N ALA A 583 7.93 39.14 2.04
CA ALA A 583 8.23 40.31 1.21
C ALA A 583 8.57 39.88 -0.22
N GLY A 584 7.93 40.50 -1.21
CA GLY A 584 8.09 40.19 -2.64
C GLY A 584 7.31 38.96 -3.12
N GLN A 585 6.48 38.31 -2.29
CA GLN A 585 5.66 37.16 -2.68
C GLN A 585 4.49 37.57 -3.58
N LEU A 586 3.76 38.64 -3.22
CA LEU A 586 2.77 39.28 -4.07
C LEU A 586 3.50 40.12 -5.11
N LYS A 587 3.43 39.71 -6.39
CA LYS A 587 4.16 40.35 -7.48
C LYS A 587 3.44 41.60 -7.99
N ALA A 588 4.21 42.63 -8.31
CA ALA A 588 3.70 43.81 -9.00
C ALA A 588 3.06 43.43 -10.34
N ASN A 589 1.97 44.10 -10.71
CA ASN A 589 1.16 43.89 -11.90
C ASN A 589 0.48 42.51 -12.01
N SER A 590 0.52 41.68 -10.97
CA SER A 590 -0.20 40.40 -10.91
C SER A 590 -1.55 40.56 -10.22
N VAL A 591 -2.52 39.72 -10.64
CA VAL A 591 -3.89 39.71 -10.13
C VAL A 591 -4.06 38.58 -9.13
N TYR A 592 -4.60 38.89 -7.96
CA TYR A 592 -4.85 37.93 -6.88
C TYR A 592 -6.30 38.06 -6.40
N THR A 593 -6.81 36.97 -5.82
CA THR A 593 -8.13 36.95 -5.17
C THR A 593 -7.95 36.87 -3.66
N LEU A 594 -8.63 37.79 -2.96
CA LEU A 594 -8.65 37.88 -1.51
C LEU A 594 -10.09 37.70 -1.02
N VAL A 595 -10.26 37.05 0.13
CA VAL A 595 -11.56 36.87 0.78
C VAL A 595 -11.51 37.44 2.18
N TYR A 596 -12.42 38.36 2.50
CA TYR A 596 -12.55 38.91 3.85
C TYR A 596 -13.17 37.87 4.79
N ASN A 597 -12.50 37.53 5.89
CA ASN A 597 -12.97 36.53 6.86
C ASN A 597 -13.68 37.15 8.08
N GLY A 598 -14.10 38.42 7.99
CA GLY A 598 -14.65 39.17 9.12
C GLY A 598 -13.61 39.99 9.89
N THR A 599 -12.32 39.69 9.78
CA THR A 599 -11.23 40.42 10.44
C THR A 599 -10.14 40.90 9.47
N ASP A 600 -9.65 40.00 8.61
CA ASP A 600 -8.54 40.21 7.66
C ASP A 600 -8.88 39.68 6.26
N PHE A 601 -8.05 40.01 5.27
CA PHE A 601 -8.15 39.47 3.91
C PHE A 601 -7.27 38.23 3.73
N ILE A 602 -7.89 37.12 3.35
CA ILE A 602 -7.23 35.83 3.13
C ILE A 602 -6.92 35.62 1.65
N LEU A 603 -5.65 35.46 1.32
CA LEU A 603 -5.15 35.12 -0.01
C LEU A 603 -5.63 33.72 -0.41
N GLN A 604 -6.22 33.60 -1.59
CA GLN A 604 -6.83 32.33 -2.06
C GLN A 604 -5.89 31.49 -2.93
N GLY A 605 -4.64 31.89 -3.09
CA GLY A 605 -3.64 31.15 -3.85
C GLY A 605 -2.28 31.86 -3.86
N ASP A 606 -1.22 31.08 -3.71
CA ASP A 606 0.13 31.61 -3.45
C ASP A 606 0.97 31.88 -4.71
N GLY A 607 0.45 31.55 -5.91
CA GLY A 607 1.23 31.60 -7.16
C GLY A 607 2.22 30.44 -7.21
N GLY A 608 2.07 29.55 -8.19
CA GLY A 608 2.63 28.19 -8.15
C GLY A 608 4.13 28.05 -8.41
N ASP A 609 4.97 28.46 -7.45
CA ASP A 609 6.39 28.09 -7.41
C ASP A 609 6.75 27.46 -6.05
N TYR A 610 7.26 26.22 -6.07
CA TYR A 610 7.94 25.62 -4.91
C TYR A 610 9.25 26.37 -4.67
N SER A 611 9.49 26.78 -3.43
CA SER A 611 10.68 27.55 -3.09
C SER A 611 11.87 26.63 -2.84
N ILE A 612 13.07 27.09 -3.19
CA ILE A 612 14.33 26.38 -2.91
C ILE A 612 14.45 26.15 -1.39
N GLY A 613 14.43 24.87 -0.96
CA GLY A 613 14.60 24.47 0.44
C GLY A 613 13.47 23.66 1.07
N GLU A 614 12.35 23.42 0.38
CA GLU A 614 11.28 22.53 0.91
C GLU A 614 11.64 21.03 0.76
N GLN A 615 11.28 20.23 1.78
CA GLN A 615 11.49 18.77 1.77
C GLN A 615 10.41 18.07 0.93
N ILE A 616 10.84 17.24 -0.03
CA ILE A 616 9.98 16.42 -0.89
C ILE A 616 10.04 14.96 -0.43
N LEU A 617 8.89 14.33 -0.19
CA LEU A 617 8.81 12.94 0.25
C LEU A 617 9.19 11.98 -0.90
N ALA A 618 9.95 10.93 -0.58
CA ALA A 618 10.46 9.97 -1.58
C ALA A 618 9.36 9.21 -2.35
N THR A 619 8.15 9.12 -1.81
CA THR A 619 6.98 8.52 -2.48
C THR A 619 6.40 9.42 -3.59
N SER A 620 6.69 10.72 -3.55
CA SER A 620 6.32 11.69 -4.60
C SER A 620 7.36 11.75 -5.72
N LEU A 621 8.28 10.79 -5.77
CA LEU A 621 9.40 10.74 -6.69
C LEU A 621 9.37 9.42 -7.46
N GLN A 622 9.11 9.45 -8.77
CA GLN A 622 9.28 8.28 -9.65
C GLN A 622 10.66 8.30 -10.30
N ILE A 623 11.40 7.20 -10.21
CA ILE A 623 12.64 7.00 -10.99
C ILE A 623 12.28 6.93 -12.47
N VAL A 624 12.65 7.96 -13.23
CA VAL A 624 12.41 8.10 -14.67
C VAL A 624 13.53 7.46 -15.47
N ASP A 625 14.76 7.48 -14.94
CA ASP A 625 15.91 6.92 -15.61
C ASP A 625 16.92 6.41 -14.57
N TYR A 626 17.47 5.22 -14.82
CA TYR A 626 18.60 4.65 -14.07
C TYR A 626 19.78 4.33 -14.99
N THR A 627 19.67 4.63 -16.28
CA THR A 627 20.67 4.20 -17.24
C THR A 627 21.59 5.37 -17.56
N GLY A 628 22.91 5.16 -17.40
CA GLY A 628 23.92 6.07 -17.96
C GLY A 628 23.77 6.10 -19.48
N ALA A 629 22.79 6.88 -19.96
CA ALA A 629 22.39 6.95 -21.34
C ALA A 629 23.51 7.57 -22.15
N GLU A 630 23.75 7.05 -23.35
CA GLU A 630 24.75 7.65 -24.24
C GLU A 630 24.26 9.01 -24.71
N LEU A 631 25.01 10.06 -24.38
CA LEU A 631 24.75 11.41 -24.86
C LEU A 631 25.27 11.58 -26.28
N TRP A 632 26.48 11.07 -26.54
CA TRP A 632 27.07 10.99 -27.86
C TRP A 632 28.22 9.97 -27.88
N SER A 633 28.60 9.53 -29.07
CA SER A 633 29.79 8.72 -29.30
C SER A 633 30.53 9.12 -30.58
N LYS A 634 31.83 8.80 -30.64
CA LYS A 634 32.68 8.98 -31.82
C LYS A 634 33.05 7.63 -32.41
N THR A 635 32.87 7.55 -33.72
CA THR A 635 33.14 6.35 -34.52
C THR A 635 34.13 6.61 -35.65
N ASP A 636 34.56 7.86 -35.83
CA ASP A 636 35.38 8.33 -36.95
C ASP A 636 36.87 7.97 -36.81
N VAL A 637 37.37 7.81 -35.59
CA VAL A 637 38.77 7.49 -35.30
C VAL A 637 38.84 6.23 -34.43
N ALA A 638 39.70 5.28 -34.80
CA ALA A 638 39.89 4.02 -34.07
C ALA A 638 40.71 4.19 -32.78
N ASN A 639 40.80 3.10 -32.00
CA ASN A 639 41.79 2.88 -30.94
C ASN A 639 41.86 4.01 -29.89
N GLY A 640 40.73 4.34 -29.27
CA GLY A 640 40.72 5.30 -28.15
C GLY A 640 41.52 4.74 -26.97
N CYS A 641 42.39 5.57 -26.39
CA CYS A 641 43.27 5.17 -25.30
C CYS A 641 43.03 6.03 -24.07
N GLY A 642 43.72 7.16 -23.91
CA GLY A 642 43.52 8.07 -22.78
C GLY A 642 42.39 9.07 -22.97
N ILE A 643 41.73 9.47 -21.89
CA ILE A 643 40.64 10.45 -21.92
C ILE A 643 40.61 11.31 -20.66
N THR A 644 40.38 12.62 -20.82
CA THR A 644 40.13 13.54 -19.71
C THR A 644 39.09 14.61 -20.09
N VAL A 645 38.59 15.33 -19.09
CA VAL A 645 37.56 16.35 -19.24
C VAL A 645 37.90 17.57 -18.38
N ASP A 646 37.70 18.78 -18.93
CA ASP A 646 37.90 20.02 -18.17
C ASP A 646 36.62 20.49 -17.45
N GLY A 647 36.75 21.54 -16.64
CA GLY A 647 35.63 22.12 -15.90
C GLY A 647 34.52 22.73 -16.77
N ALA A 648 34.76 22.96 -18.06
CA ALA A 648 33.75 23.40 -19.02
C ALA A 648 33.07 22.22 -19.74
N GLY A 649 33.50 20.99 -19.48
CA GLY A 649 32.99 19.78 -20.11
C GLY A 649 33.58 19.49 -21.49
N ASN A 650 34.67 20.15 -21.89
CA ASN A 650 35.39 19.78 -23.11
C ASN A 650 36.16 18.49 -22.86
N VAL A 651 36.13 17.60 -23.85
CA VAL A 651 36.74 16.28 -23.78
C VAL A 651 38.05 16.28 -24.54
N TYR A 652 39.10 15.79 -23.91
CA TYR A 652 40.41 15.62 -24.52
C TYR A 652 40.67 14.13 -24.59
N CYS A 653 40.94 13.61 -25.77
CA CYS A 653 41.13 12.17 -25.95
C CYS A 653 42.34 11.87 -26.82
N ALA A 654 42.98 10.74 -26.51
CA ALA A 654 44.13 10.21 -27.19
C ALA A 654 43.75 8.97 -27.99
N HIS A 655 44.34 8.81 -29.17
CA HIS A 655 44.11 7.69 -30.07
C HIS A 655 45.43 7.08 -30.55
N VAL A 656 45.49 5.75 -30.57
CA VAL A 656 46.65 4.98 -31.01
C VAL A 656 46.60 4.80 -32.54
N VAL A 657 46.79 5.91 -33.25
CA VAL A 657 46.70 6.02 -34.71
C VAL A 657 47.68 7.07 -35.24
N SER A 658 47.93 7.08 -36.55
CA SER A 658 48.77 8.08 -37.22
C SER A 658 48.07 9.41 -37.55
N GLY A 659 46.75 9.49 -37.39
CA GLY A 659 45.97 10.71 -37.65
C GLY A 659 44.99 11.01 -36.50
N LYS A 660 44.81 12.29 -36.17
CA LYS A 660 43.99 12.75 -35.02
C LYS A 660 44.34 12.04 -33.70
N SER A 661 45.64 11.89 -33.43
CA SER A 661 46.15 11.17 -32.26
C SER A 661 45.81 11.84 -30.93
N ILE A 662 45.62 13.16 -30.92
CA ILE A 662 45.08 13.92 -29.79
C ILE A 662 43.94 14.79 -30.33
N ARG A 663 42.79 14.77 -29.65
CA ARG A 663 41.62 15.56 -30.04
C ARG A 663 41.12 16.35 -28.85
N LYS A 664 40.60 17.54 -29.12
CA LYS A 664 39.75 18.30 -28.22
C LYS A 664 38.36 18.36 -28.83
N LEU A 665 37.37 17.90 -28.09
CA LEU A 665 35.96 17.95 -28.41
C LEU A 665 35.27 18.90 -27.45
N ASP A 666 34.26 19.63 -27.91
CA ASP A 666 33.39 20.38 -27.02
C ASP A 666 32.46 19.44 -26.23
N SER A 667 31.66 20.01 -25.33
CA SER A 667 30.72 19.25 -24.49
C SER A 667 29.65 18.48 -25.27
N SER A 668 29.33 18.90 -26.49
CA SER A 668 28.40 18.25 -27.43
C SER A 668 29.07 17.15 -28.27
N GLY A 669 30.39 17.05 -28.16
CA GLY A 669 31.22 16.14 -28.93
C GLY A 669 31.68 16.75 -30.26
N ALA A 670 31.40 18.00 -30.60
CA ALA A 670 31.95 18.57 -31.84
C ALA A 670 33.46 18.72 -31.72
N GLU A 671 34.20 18.41 -32.79
CA GLU A 671 35.66 18.56 -32.78
C GLU A 671 36.03 20.05 -32.82
N ILE A 672 36.76 20.51 -31.80
CA ILE A 672 37.33 21.86 -31.75
C ILE A 672 38.63 21.87 -32.54
N TRP A 673 39.52 20.93 -32.24
CA TRP A 673 40.76 20.71 -32.99
C TRP A 673 41.28 19.28 -32.78
N SER A 674 42.16 18.85 -33.68
CA SER A 674 42.88 17.59 -33.56
C SER A 674 44.34 17.73 -34.01
N LYS A 675 45.23 16.92 -33.43
CA LYS A 675 46.65 16.83 -33.80
C LYS A 675 46.90 15.63 -34.68
N THR A 676 47.57 15.88 -35.80
CA THR A 676 47.88 14.88 -36.83
C THR A 676 49.38 14.75 -37.08
N ASP A 677 50.22 15.54 -36.39
CA ASP A 677 51.66 15.64 -36.63
C ASP A 677 52.48 14.58 -35.90
N VAL A 678 51.94 13.98 -34.84
CA VAL A 678 52.59 12.92 -34.05
C VAL A 678 51.61 11.77 -33.90
N SER A 679 52.02 10.55 -34.19
CA SER A 679 51.15 9.37 -34.06
C SER A 679 51.03 8.90 -32.60
N THR A 680 50.17 7.92 -32.38
CA THR A 680 50.22 7.05 -31.19
C THR A 680 50.04 7.80 -29.87
N GLY A 681 48.96 8.58 -29.76
CA GLY A 681 48.58 9.22 -28.51
C GLY A 681 48.13 8.18 -27.49
N TYR A 682 48.71 8.19 -26.31
CA TYR A 682 48.45 7.20 -25.24
C TYR A 682 47.71 7.79 -24.05
N ASP A 683 48.00 9.04 -23.70
CA ASP A 683 47.38 9.69 -22.55
C ASP A 683 47.32 11.22 -22.73
N VAL A 684 46.39 11.84 -22.01
CA VAL A 684 46.14 13.28 -22.08
C VAL A 684 45.65 13.83 -20.75
N ALA A 685 46.23 14.95 -20.33
CA ALA A 685 45.83 15.73 -19.17
C ALA A 685 45.58 17.18 -19.56
N VAL A 686 44.81 17.90 -18.75
CA VAL A 686 44.48 19.31 -18.97
C VAL A 686 44.60 20.08 -17.66
N ASP A 687 45.11 21.31 -17.70
CA ASP A 687 45.12 22.20 -16.54
C ASP A 687 43.90 23.14 -16.51
N SER A 688 43.74 23.90 -15.43
CA SER A 688 42.61 24.83 -15.25
C SER A 688 42.60 26.00 -16.25
N ALA A 689 43.72 26.27 -16.93
CA ALA A 689 43.79 27.26 -18.01
C ALA A 689 43.44 26.64 -19.38
N GLY A 690 43.20 25.34 -19.45
CA GLY A 690 42.89 24.61 -20.67
C GLY A 690 44.11 24.24 -21.50
N ASN A 691 45.33 24.34 -20.97
CA ASN A 691 46.52 23.81 -21.65
C ASN A 691 46.48 22.29 -21.61
N VAL A 692 46.86 21.67 -22.71
CA VAL A 692 46.78 20.23 -22.91
C VAL A 692 48.17 19.61 -22.83
N TYR A 693 48.30 18.55 -22.05
CA TYR A 693 49.53 17.79 -21.88
C TYR A 693 49.29 16.40 -22.44
N CYS A 694 50.09 15.95 -23.38
CA CYS A 694 49.86 14.66 -24.03
C CYS A 694 51.10 13.80 -24.08
N ALA A 695 50.89 12.49 -23.91
CA ALA A 695 51.89 11.45 -23.99
C ALA A 695 51.73 10.64 -25.27
N HIS A 696 52.84 10.44 -25.97
CA HIS A 696 52.91 9.71 -27.23
C HIS A 696 53.89 8.54 -27.11
N ALA A 697 53.44 7.35 -27.46
CA ALA A 697 54.28 6.15 -27.51
C ALA A 697 55.05 6.12 -28.83
N VAL A 698 56.07 6.98 -28.93
CA VAL A 698 56.94 7.17 -30.09
C VAL A 698 58.41 6.94 -29.73
N GLY A 699 59.26 6.73 -30.73
CA GLY A 699 60.70 6.54 -30.54
C GLY A 699 61.43 7.81 -30.08
N THR A 700 62.67 7.65 -29.59
CA THR A 700 63.53 8.75 -29.16
C THR A 700 63.79 9.69 -30.35
N GLY A 701 63.82 11.00 -30.11
CA GLY A 701 63.86 12.03 -31.14
C GLY A 701 62.48 12.52 -31.61
N SER A 702 61.40 11.78 -31.32
CA SER A 702 60.02 12.22 -31.56
C SER A 702 59.39 12.81 -30.30
N LYS A 703 58.33 13.60 -30.45
CA LYS A 703 57.68 14.38 -29.37
C LYS A 703 56.89 13.48 -28.40
N SER A 704 57.56 12.80 -27.49
CA SER A 704 56.97 11.82 -26.56
C SER A 704 56.09 12.46 -25.48
N ILE A 705 56.43 13.65 -25.00
CA ILE A 705 55.60 14.46 -24.09
C ILE A 705 55.46 15.85 -24.69
N ARG A 706 54.24 16.39 -24.76
CA ARG A 706 53.99 17.75 -25.29
C ARG A 706 53.12 18.53 -24.33
N LYS A 707 53.32 19.85 -24.33
CA LYS A 707 52.39 20.83 -23.80
C LYS A 707 51.88 21.68 -24.95
N LEU A 708 50.57 21.78 -25.06
CA LEU A 708 49.84 22.61 -26.01
C LEU A 708 49.04 23.65 -25.25
N ASP A 709 48.80 24.81 -25.85
CA ASP A 709 47.84 25.77 -25.31
C ASP A 709 46.39 25.32 -25.58
N SER A 710 45.42 26.10 -25.11
CA SER A 710 43.99 25.80 -25.24
C SER A 710 43.48 25.77 -26.70
N SER A 711 44.18 26.44 -27.61
CA SER A 711 43.93 26.44 -29.06
C SER A 711 44.60 25.26 -29.79
N GLY A 712 45.44 24.51 -29.06
CA GLY A 712 46.24 23.42 -29.57
C GLY A 712 47.61 23.87 -30.09
N ALA A 713 48.02 25.13 -30.01
CA ALA A 713 49.37 25.52 -30.43
C ALA A 713 50.42 24.89 -29.48
N GLU A 714 51.56 24.46 -30.02
CA GLU A 714 52.60 23.83 -29.20
C GLU A 714 53.34 24.88 -28.38
N ILE A 715 53.42 24.65 -27.06
CA ILE A 715 54.21 25.46 -26.14
C ILE A 715 55.62 24.87 -26.03
N TRP A 716 55.72 23.57 -25.76
CA TRP A 716 56.98 22.83 -25.75
C TRP A 716 56.76 21.33 -25.95
N SER A 717 57.83 20.61 -26.31
CA SER A 717 57.82 19.15 -26.40
C SER A 717 59.13 18.54 -25.88
N LYS A 718 59.06 17.29 -25.42
CA LYS A 718 60.19 16.45 -25.06
C LYS A 718 60.44 15.40 -26.14
N THR A 719 61.69 15.30 -26.55
CA THR A 719 62.16 14.36 -27.57
C THR A 719 63.31 13.47 -27.07
N ASP A 720 63.74 13.68 -25.83
CA ASP A 720 64.92 13.07 -25.23
C ASP A 720 64.69 11.62 -24.78
N ILE A 721 63.44 11.23 -24.51
CA ILE A 721 63.07 9.89 -24.03
C ILE A 721 61.89 9.38 -24.88
N SER A 722 61.92 8.11 -25.26
CA SER A 722 60.84 7.45 -26.00
C SER A 722 59.63 7.06 -25.12
N GLY A 723 58.59 6.53 -25.74
CA GLY A 723 57.56 5.73 -25.06
C GLY A 723 56.72 6.48 -24.03
N GLY A 724 56.35 7.75 -24.28
CA GLY A 724 55.44 8.48 -23.38
C GLY A 724 54.12 7.72 -23.23
N SER A 725 53.76 7.36 -22.00
CA SER A 725 52.63 6.47 -21.72
C SER A 725 51.54 7.13 -20.88
N GLY A 726 51.91 7.90 -19.86
CA GLY A 726 50.98 8.58 -18.95
C GLY A 726 51.42 10.00 -18.62
N VAL A 727 50.48 10.91 -18.37
CA VAL A 727 50.80 12.31 -18.05
C VAL A 727 49.76 12.93 -17.12
N VAL A 728 50.23 13.67 -16.10
CA VAL A 728 49.40 14.48 -15.20
C VAL A 728 50.08 15.80 -14.90
N VAL A 729 49.32 16.79 -14.43
CA VAL A 729 49.80 18.14 -14.13
C VAL A 729 49.31 18.58 -12.74
N ASP A 730 50.17 19.26 -11.98
CA ASP A 730 49.77 19.85 -10.70
C ASP A 730 49.29 21.30 -10.84
N ASN A 731 48.73 21.88 -9.76
CA ASN A 731 48.20 23.25 -9.77
C ASN A 731 49.27 24.33 -10.00
N ALA A 732 50.57 24.01 -9.86
CA ALA A 732 51.67 24.92 -10.19
C ALA A 732 52.10 24.79 -11.66
N GLY A 733 51.48 23.89 -12.42
CA GLY A 733 51.79 23.61 -13.82
C GLY A 733 53.00 22.70 -14.00
N ASN A 734 53.49 22.02 -12.95
CA ASN A 734 54.52 21.00 -13.12
C ASN A 734 53.90 19.74 -13.72
N VAL A 735 54.60 19.14 -14.67
CA VAL A 735 54.15 17.97 -15.42
C VAL A 735 54.84 16.73 -14.90
N TYR A 736 54.07 15.68 -14.65
CA TYR A 736 54.58 14.38 -14.24
C TYR A 736 54.23 13.40 -15.33
N CYS A 737 55.22 12.71 -15.87
CA CYS A 737 55.02 11.82 -17.00
C CYS A 737 55.65 10.45 -16.78
N ALA A 738 54.94 9.44 -17.26
CA ALA A 738 55.36 8.05 -17.29
C ALA A 738 55.93 7.70 -18.69
N HIS A 739 56.95 6.86 -18.69
CA HIS A 739 57.60 6.35 -19.91
C HIS A 739 57.64 4.81 -19.89
N TYR A 740 57.05 4.22 -20.92
CA TYR A 740 57.09 2.80 -21.22
C TYR A 740 58.36 2.46 -22.01
N VAL A 741 59.51 2.45 -21.32
CA VAL A 741 60.81 2.18 -21.94
C VAL A 741 61.62 1.17 -21.15
N GLY A 742 62.33 0.28 -21.86
CA GLY A 742 63.19 -0.76 -21.27
C GLY A 742 64.64 -0.32 -21.05
N SER A 743 65.16 0.58 -21.90
CA SER A 743 66.48 1.22 -21.79
C SER A 743 66.30 2.75 -21.78
N GLU A 744 67.27 3.51 -21.26
CA GLU A 744 67.15 4.97 -21.01
C GLU A 744 66.16 5.30 -19.87
N ILE A 745 66.27 4.60 -18.74
CA ILE A 745 65.25 4.59 -17.69
C ILE A 745 65.12 6.00 -17.08
N LYS A 746 64.12 6.75 -17.55
CA LYS A 746 63.49 7.88 -16.86
C LYS A 746 61.99 7.60 -16.80
N SER A 747 61.63 6.48 -16.16
CA SER A 747 60.29 5.91 -16.22
C SER A 747 59.22 6.81 -15.63
N ILE A 748 59.55 7.59 -14.61
CA ILE A 748 58.71 8.70 -14.13
C ILE A 748 59.57 9.96 -14.09
N ARG A 749 59.09 11.07 -14.65
CA ARG A 749 59.74 12.38 -14.59
C ARG A 749 58.81 13.40 -13.98
N LYS A 750 59.38 14.36 -13.26
CA LYS A 750 58.73 15.62 -12.90
C LYS A 750 59.42 16.74 -13.67
N LEU A 751 58.67 17.50 -14.43
CA LEU A 751 59.09 18.65 -15.21
C LEU A 751 58.43 19.91 -14.63
N ASN A 752 59.10 21.05 -14.67
CA ASN A 752 58.47 22.32 -14.31
C ASN A 752 57.53 22.80 -15.45
N SER A 753 56.85 23.94 -15.23
CA SER A 753 55.90 24.50 -16.20
C SER A 753 56.52 24.90 -17.56
N SER A 754 57.84 25.15 -17.60
CA SER A 754 58.61 25.41 -18.82
C SER A 754 59.20 24.14 -19.45
N GLY A 755 58.91 22.97 -18.88
CA GLY A 755 59.41 21.68 -19.33
C GLY A 755 60.82 21.33 -18.87
N ALA A 756 61.50 22.11 -18.02
CA ALA A 756 62.79 21.70 -17.48
C ALA A 756 62.61 20.55 -16.47
N GLU A 757 63.52 19.57 -16.49
CA GLU A 757 63.44 18.42 -15.58
C GLU A 757 63.80 18.84 -14.15
N ILE A 758 62.93 18.49 -13.19
CA ILE A 758 63.17 18.66 -11.76
C ILE A 758 63.80 17.39 -11.19
N TRP A 759 63.21 16.22 -11.48
CA TRP A 759 63.77 14.93 -11.12
C TRP A 759 63.22 13.82 -12.03
N SER A 760 63.90 12.67 -12.07
CA SER A 760 63.46 11.46 -12.78
C SER A 760 63.77 10.18 -12.02
N LYS A 761 62.98 9.12 -12.25
CA LYS A 761 63.22 7.77 -11.74
C LYS A 761 63.85 6.87 -12.78
N THR A 762 64.97 6.27 -12.38
CA THR A 762 65.84 5.50 -13.25
C THR A 762 66.04 4.06 -12.77
N ASP A 763 65.30 3.64 -11.74
CA ASP A 763 65.47 2.36 -11.05
C ASP A 763 64.54 1.25 -11.55
N MET A 764 63.43 1.60 -12.22
CA MET A 764 62.44 0.65 -12.72
C MET A 764 61.94 1.06 -14.11
N PRO A 765 61.92 0.17 -15.12
CA PRO A 765 61.37 0.46 -16.45
C PRO A 765 59.84 0.31 -16.51
N PHE A 766 59.25 0.63 -17.67
CA PHE A 766 57.84 0.34 -18.02
C PHE A 766 56.76 0.96 -17.13
N ALA A 767 56.85 2.27 -16.85
CA ALA A 767 55.73 2.97 -16.22
C ALA A 767 54.58 3.16 -17.23
N ASN A 768 53.35 2.86 -16.83
CA ASN A 768 52.14 2.98 -17.66
C ASN A 768 51.39 4.29 -17.40
N ARG A 769 51.18 4.62 -16.12
CA ARG A 769 50.34 5.73 -15.66
C ARG A 769 50.92 6.34 -14.39
N VAL A 770 50.57 7.59 -14.16
CA VAL A 770 51.02 8.37 -13.00
C VAL A 770 49.84 9.19 -12.46
N ALA A 771 49.72 9.31 -11.15
CA ALA A 771 48.75 10.17 -10.47
C ALA A 771 49.40 10.95 -9.31
N LEU A 772 48.69 11.95 -8.81
CA LEU A 772 49.15 12.88 -7.78
C LEU A 772 48.10 13.04 -6.69
N ASP A 773 48.53 13.18 -5.44
CA ASP A 773 47.67 13.70 -4.38
C ASP A 773 47.90 15.21 -4.15
N ASN A 774 47.06 15.82 -3.33
CA ASN A 774 47.12 17.26 -3.02
C ASN A 774 48.42 17.68 -2.30
N ALA A 775 49.17 16.74 -1.71
CA ALA A 775 50.48 17.01 -1.12
C ALA A 775 51.63 16.93 -2.15
N GLY A 776 51.31 16.58 -3.39
CA GLY A 776 52.27 16.39 -4.47
C GLY A 776 53.03 15.07 -4.40
N ASN A 777 52.55 14.08 -3.63
CA ASN A 777 53.09 12.73 -3.71
C ASN A 777 52.68 12.11 -5.04
N VAL A 778 53.58 11.29 -5.60
CA VAL A 778 53.43 10.71 -6.93
C VAL A 778 53.16 9.22 -6.83
N TYR A 779 52.13 8.76 -7.52
CA TYR A 779 51.74 7.36 -7.59
C TYR A 779 52.00 6.85 -9.00
N GLY A 780 52.78 5.78 -9.14
CA GLY A 780 53.12 5.20 -10.44
C GLY A 780 52.61 3.77 -10.58
N ALA A 781 52.02 3.47 -11.74
CA ALA A 781 51.63 2.12 -12.14
C ALA A 781 52.62 1.58 -13.19
N PHE A 782 53.07 0.32 -13.03
CA PHE A 782 54.14 -0.28 -13.83
C PHE A 782 53.73 -1.62 -14.43
N ALA A 783 54.06 -1.84 -15.71
CA ALA A 783 53.94 -3.13 -16.38
C ALA A 783 55.09 -4.05 -15.95
N THR A 784 54.79 -5.02 -15.09
CA THR A 784 55.80 -5.89 -14.51
C THR A 784 55.20 -7.20 -13.99
N SER A 785 56.03 -8.24 -13.89
CA SER A 785 55.63 -9.53 -13.31
C SER A 785 55.36 -9.42 -11.81
N ALA A 786 54.54 -10.33 -11.27
CA ALA A 786 54.36 -10.46 -9.83
C ALA A 786 55.72 -10.67 -9.12
N GLY A 787 55.89 -10.06 -7.96
CA GLY A 787 57.18 -9.94 -7.25
C GLY A 787 57.90 -8.60 -7.46
N ASN A 788 57.53 -7.83 -8.49
CA ASN A 788 58.09 -6.50 -8.77
C ASN A 788 57.10 -5.38 -8.47
N LYS A 789 57.60 -4.13 -8.37
CA LYS A 789 56.85 -2.94 -7.94
C LYS A 789 55.80 -2.51 -8.97
N SER A 790 54.61 -3.10 -8.95
CA SER A 790 53.52 -2.79 -9.89
C SER A 790 52.79 -1.49 -9.57
N ILE A 791 52.73 -1.10 -8.29
CA ILE A 791 52.24 0.20 -7.82
C ILE A 791 53.28 0.79 -6.86
N ARG A 792 53.60 2.07 -7.01
CA ARG A 792 54.61 2.76 -6.18
C ARG A 792 54.08 4.11 -5.74
N LYS A 793 54.25 4.45 -4.46
CA LYS A 793 54.05 5.80 -3.93
C LYS A 793 55.40 6.45 -3.67
N LEU A 794 55.58 7.67 -4.17
CA LEU A 794 56.75 8.52 -4.00
C LEU A 794 56.34 9.82 -3.31
N ASN A 795 57.23 10.45 -2.56
CA ASN A 795 57.01 11.81 -2.09
C ASN A 795 57.21 12.84 -3.22
N SER A 796 56.94 14.12 -2.94
CA SER A 796 57.05 15.22 -3.90
C SER A 796 58.48 15.48 -4.44
N SER A 797 59.51 15.02 -3.70
CA SER A 797 60.92 15.00 -4.09
C SER A 797 61.32 13.71 -4.83
N GLY A 798 60.39 12.79 -5.00
CA GLY A 798 60.58 11.50 -5.66
C GLY A 798 61.03 10.36 -4.75
N SER A 799 61.33 10.53 -3.46
CA SER A 799 61.74 9.37 -2.62
C SER A 799 60.60 8.37 -2.44
N GLU A 800 60.89 7.07 -2.48
CA GLU A 800 59.88 6.02 -2.30
C GLU A 800 59.33 6.04 -0.87
N ILE A 801 58.01 5.99 -0.75
CA ILE A 801 57.29 5.83 0.52
C ILE A 801 56.94 4.35 0.70
N TRP A 802 56.30 3.73 -0.30
CA TRP A 802 55.99 2.30 -0.33
C TRP A 802 55.76 1.79 -1.75
N SER A 803 55.75 0.47 -1.94
CA SER A 803 55.41 -0.19 -3.20
C SER A 803 54.62 -1.49 -3.01
N LYS A 804 53.84 -1.89 -4.01
CA LYS A 804 53.14 -3.18 -4.08
C LYS A 804 53.77 -4.11 -5.10
N THR A 805 53.92 -5.36 -4.70
CA THR A 805 54.59 -6.41 -5.48
C THR A 805 53.75 -7.67 -5.65
N ASP A 806 52.56 -7.72 -5.06
CA ASP A 806 51.71 -8.91 -4.98
C ASP A 806 50.88 -9.17 -6.23
N VAL A 807 50.63 -8.16 -7.06
CA VAL A 807 49.85 -8.27 -8.30
C VAL A 807 50.69 -7.75 -9.47
N SER A 808 50.72 -8.49 -10.57
CA SER A 808 51.40 -8.08 -11.81
C SER A 808 50.69 -6.93 -12.51
N ASN A 809 51.43 -6.20 -13.35
CA ASN A 809 50.94 -5.23 -14.34
C ASN A 809 49.97 -4.20 -13.77
N GLY A 810 50.47 -3.15 -13.13
CA GLY A 810 49.69 -1.95 -12.85
C GLY A 810 49.48 -1.17 -14.15
N ASN A 811 48.24 -1.05 -14.59
CA ASN A 811 47.89 -0.29 -15.80
C ASN A 811 47.57 1.17 -15.46
N ASP A 812 46.83 1.39 -14.38
CA ASP A 812 46.42 2.73 -13.98
C ASP A 812 46.31 2.88 -12.46
N VAL A 813 46.41 4.11 -11.99
CA VAL A 813 46.37 4.47 -10.58
C VAL A 813 45.75 5.85 -10.40
N THR A 814 44.89 5.99 -9.40
CA THR A 814 44.34 7.26 -8.95
C THR A 814 44.28 7.31 -7.43
N VAL A 815 44.07 8.47 -6.85
CA VAL A 815 44.12 8.71 -5.40
C VAL A 815 43.02 9.67 -4.97
N ASP A 816 42.37 9.38 -3.85
CA ASP A 816 41.37 10.27 -3.27
C ASP A 816 41.98 11.35 -2.36
N SER A 817 41.15 12.28 -1.89
CA SER A 817 41.60 13.37 -0.99
C SER A 817 42.05 12.90 0.39
N ALA A 818 41.66 11.69 0.82
CA ALA A 818 42.14 11.05 2.04
C ALA A 818 43.47 10.30 1.85
N GLY A 819 43.96 10.20 0.61
CA GLY A 819 45.17 9.49 0.24
C GLY A 819 44.99 8.00 0.02
N ASN A 820 43.75 7.49 -0.07
CA ASN A 820 43.50 6.10 -0.47
C ASN A 820 43.80 5.95 -1.96
N VAL A 821 44.42 4.83 -2.32
CA VAL A 821 44.92 4.56 -3.67
C VAL A 821 44.03 3.55 -4.35
N TYR A 822 43.64 3.84 -5.58
CA TYR A 822 42.82 2.97 -6.41
C TYR A 822 43.65 2.58 -7.63
N CYS A 823 43.80 1.29 -7.89
CA CYS A 823 44.65 0.83 -8.97
C CYS A 823 44.01 -0.27 -9.80
N ALA A 824 44.30 -0.21 -11.10
CA ALA A 824 43.85 -1.15 -12.10
C ALA A 824 45.00 -2.05 -12.55
N HIS A 825 44.73 -3.35 -12.66
CA HIS A 825 45.73 -4.36 -12.98
C HIS A 825 45.33 -5.21 -14.19
N SER A 826 46.31 -5.49 -15.06
CA SER A 826 46.19 -6.50 -16.11
C SER A 826 46.33 -7.90 -15.50
N ALA A 827 45.25 -8.37 -14.89
CA ALA A 827 45.15 -9.63 -14.18
C ALA A 827 44.27 -10.62 -14.96
N SER A 828 44.68 -11.90 -15.03
CA SER A 828 43.85 -12.99 -15.56
C SER A 828 42.59 -13.18 -14.69
N GLY A 829 41.55 -13.81 -15.24
CA GLY A 829 40.29 -14.05 -14.52
C GLY A 829 40.54 -14.77 -13.18
N GLY A 830 39.99 -14.22 -12.09
CA GLY A 830 40.21 -14.68 -10.72
C GLY A 830 41.32 -13.94 -9.94
N SER A 831 42.10 -13.07 -10.59
CA SER A 831 43.09 -12.20 -9.95
C SER A 831 42.57 -10.76 -9.79
N LYS A 832 43.19 -9.97 -8.89
CA LYS A 832 42.71 -8.64 -8.47
C LYS A 832 42.86 -7.60 -9.61
N SER A 833 41.78 -7.33 -10.33
CA SER A 833 41.76 -6.39 -11.47
C SER A 833 41.59 -4.93 -11.05
N ILE A 834 40.83 -4.66 -9.99
CA ILE A 834 40.69 -3.33 -9.37
C ILE A 834 40.92 -3.47 -7.87
N ARG A 835 41.69 -2.55 -7.28
CA ARG A 835 41.95 -2.55 -5.83
C ARG A 835 41.76 -1.15 -5.26
N LYS A 836 41.33 -1.11 -4.00
CA LYS A 836 41.43 0.06 -3.14
C LYS A 836 42.40 -0.25 -2.01
N LEU A 837 43.38 0.62 -1.82
CA LEU A 837 44.37 0.58 -0.76
C LEU A 837 44.23 1.82 0.10
N ASP A 838 44.55 1.73 1.38
CA ASP A 838 44.66 2.91 2.23
C ASP A 838 45.95 3.72 1.93
N SER A 839 46.14 4.84 2.62
CA SER A 839 47.30 5.71 2.42
C SER A 839 48.66 5.09 2.79
N SER A 840 48.65 4.03 3.63
CA SER A 840 49.81 3.19 3.97
C SER A 840 50.03 2.06 2.96
N GLY A 841 49.06 1.85 2.07
CA GLY A 841 49.04 0.78 1.08
C GLY A 841 48.32 -0.48 1.57
N ALA A 842 47.75 -0.57 2.76
CA ALA A 842 47.02 -1.78 3.15
C ALA A 842 45.78 -1.96 2.26
N GLU A 843 45.45 -3.19 1.88
CA GLU A 843 44.27 -3.44 1.03
C GLU A 843 42.99 -3.24 1.83
N ILE A 844 42.10 -2.40 1.31
CA ILE A 844 40.75 -2.20 1.83
C ILE A 844 39.79 -3.20 1.17
N TRP A 845 39.78 -3.23 -0.16
CA TRP A 845 39.01 -4.21 -0.94
C TRP A 845 39.62 -4.42 -2.33
N SER A 846 39.25 -5.53 -2.98
CA SER A 846 39.63 -5.81 -4.37
C SER A 846 38.50 -6.46 -5.16
N LYS A 847 38.56 -6.34 -6.49
CA LYS A 847 37.65 -6.99 -7.45
C LYS A 847 38.39 -8.02 -8.28
N THR A 848 37.78 -9.19 -8.39
CA THR A 848 38.32 -10.36 -9.08
C THR A 848 37.34 -10.95 -10.09
N ASP A 849 36.15 -10.34 -10.23
CA ASP A 849 35.05 -10.85 -11.05
C ASP A 849 35.22 -10.55 -12.55
N VAL A 850 35.89 -9.46 -12.90
CA VAL A 850 36.18 -9.07 -14.29
C VAL A 850 37.69 -8.99 -14.47
N SER A 851 38.23 -9.59 -15.53
CA SER A 851 39.67 -9.55 -15.82
C SER A 851 40.11 -8.19 -16.36
N ASN A 852 41.44 -7.99 -16.43
CA ASN A 852 42.07 -6.87 -17.14
C ASN A 852 41.52 -5.47 -16.82
N GLY A 853 41.75 -4.97 -15.60
CA GLY A 853 41.51 -3.56 -15.30
C GLY A 853 42.53 -2.68 -16.01
N TYR A 854 42.08 -1.63 -16.69
CA TYR A 854 42.93 -0.73 -17.47
C TYR A 854 42.90 0.71 -17.01
N GLY A 855 41.73 1.34 -16.93
CA GLY A 855 41.58 2.72 -16.43
C GLY A 855 40.80 2.75 -15.12
N VAL A 856 41.14 3.67 -14.22
CA VAL A 856 40.43 3.89 -12.96
C VAL A 856 40.40 5.37 -12.56
N THR A 857 39.21 5.90 -12.31
CA THR A 857 39.02 7.28 -11.83
C THR A 857 37.97 7.34 -10.72
N LEU A 858 37.84 8.51 -10.10
CA LEU A 858 36.96 8.74 -8.96
C LEU A 858 36.10 9.98 -9.19
N ASP A 859 34.86 9.96 -8.70
CA ASP A 859 34.10 11.20 -8.47
C ASP A 859 34.42 11.80 -7.09
N SER A 860 33.90 13.00 -6.83
CA SER A 860 34.08 13.68 -5.54
C SER A 860 33.44 12.97 -4.34
N ALA A 861 32.52 12.02 -4.58
CA ALA A 861 31.92 11.19 -3.53
C ALA A 861 32.75 9.92 -3.24
N GLY A 862 33.83 9.68 -4.00
CA GLY A 862 34.70 8.51 -3.88
C GLY A 862 34.14 7.26 -4.52
N ASN A 863 33.14 7.38 -5.40
CA ASN A 863 32.72 6.26 -6.26
C ASN A 863 33.80 5.99 -7.31
N VAL A 864 33.99 4.72 -7.64
CA VAL A 864 35.05 4.26 -8.52
C VAL A 864 34.50 3.96 -9.89
N TYR A 865 35.08 4.57 -10.91
CA TYR A 865 34.78 4.27 -12.30
C TYR A 865 35.97 3.53 -12.89
N CYS A 866 35.75 2.36 -13.49
CA CYS A 866 36.82 1.56 -14.03
C CYS A 866 36.51 1.02 -15.42
N ALA A 867 37.56 0.93 -16.24
CA ALA A 867 37.54 0.37 -17.58
C ALA A 867 38.24 -0.99 -17.60
N HIS A 868 37.65 -1.94 -18.32
CA HIS A 868 38.17 -3.30 -18.47
C HIS A 868 38.41 -3.64 -19.94
N TYR A 869 39.58 -4.22 -20.22
CA TYR A 869 39.94 -4.66 -21.56
C TYR A 869 39.42 -6.08 -21.82
N THR A 870 38.13 -6.16 -22.15
CA THR A 870 37.37 -7.40 -22.36
C THR A 870 36.39 -7.29 -23.53
N SER A 871 36.07 -8.41 -24.19
CA SER A 871 35.23 -8.47 -25.40
C SER A 871 33.82 -9.04 -25.20
N GLY A 872 33.35 -9.18 -23.96
CA GLY A 872 32.00 -9.72 -23.67
C GLY A 872 31.59 -9.63 -22.21
N ASP A 873 32.26 -8.78 -21.44
CA ASP A 873 32.01 -8.57 -20.02
C ASP A 873 31.93 -7.05 -19.74
N LYS A 874 31.88 -6.65 -18.47
CA LYS A 874 31.70 -5.27 -17.99
C LYS A 874 32.89 -4.37 -18.38
N SER A 875 32.90 -3.87 -19.62
CA SER A 875 33.97 -3.05 -20.18
C SER A 875 34.10 -1.67 -19.50
N ILE A 876 32.99 -1.12 -18.99
CA ILE A 876 32.97 0.07 -18.13
C ILE A 876 32.08 -0.24 -16.93
N ARG A 877 32.53 0.12 -15.73
CA ARG A 877 31.81 -0.17 -14.48
C ARG A 877 31.89 1.02 -13.53
N LYS A 878 30.80 1.28 -12.80
CA LYS A 878 30.78 2.16 -11.63
C LYS A 878 30.57 1.32 -10.37
N LEU A 879 31.42 1.55 -9.39
CA LEU A 879 31.36 0.96 -8.06
C LEU A 879 31.17 2.08 -7.03
N ASP A 880 30.47 1.79 -5.93
CA ASP A 880 30.46 2.69 -4.78
C ASP A 880 31.82 2.67 -4.04
N SER A 881 31.96 3.52 -3.02
CA SER A 881 33.20 3.63 -2.24
C SER A 881 33.55 2.37 -1.42
N SER A 882 32.58 1.49 -1.17
CA SER A 882 32.74 0.16 -0.55
C SER A 882 33.10 -0.93 -1.56
N GLY A 883 32.99 -0.62 -2.85
CA GLY A 883 33.22 -1.51 -3.97
C GLY A 883 31.96 -2.22 -4.46
N ALA A 884 30.75 -1.96 -3.93
CA ALA A 884 29.56 -2.59 -4.50
C ALA A 884 29.30 -2.05 -5.92
N GLU A 885 28.85 -2.91 -6.84
CA GLU A 885 28.54 -2.48 -8.21
C GLU A 885 27.27 -1.63 -8.22
N ILE A 886 27.36 -0.42 -8.77
CA ILE A 886 26.21 0.44 -9.01
C ILE A 886 25.62 0.13 -10.39
N TRP A 887 26.47 0.08 -11.42
CA TRP A 887 26.10 -0.34 -12.77
C TRP A 887 27.33 -0.75 -13.58
N SER A 888 27.09 -1.45 -14.69
CA SER A 888 28.10 -1.81 -15.68
C SER A 888 27.57 -1.69 -17.12
N LYS A 889 28.48 -1.54 -18.08
CA LYS A 889 28.21 -1.52 -19.53
C LYS A 889 28.99 -2.65 -20.20
N THR A 890 28.31 -3.35 -21.08
CA THR A 890 28.84 -4.50 -21.85
C THR A 890 28.69 -4.31 -23.36
N ASP A 891 28.14 -3.17 -23.79
CA ASP A 891 27.72 -2.91 -25.16
C ASP A 891 28.85 -2.52 -26.12
N VAL A 892 30.01 -2.11 -25.58
CA VAL A 892 31.22 -1.81 -26.36
C VAL A 892 32.41 -2.50 -25.71
N MET A 893 33.17 -3.26 -26.49
CA MET A 893 34.34 -4.00 -26.04
C MET A 893 35.55 -3.11 -25.72
N TYR A 894 36.52 -3.69 -25.00
CA TYR A 894 37.88 -3.18 -24.79
C TYR A 894 37.95 -1.75 -24.23
N GLY A 895 37.39 -1.52 -23.05
CA GLY A 895 37.57 -0.26 -22.33
C GLY A 895 39.05 -0.05 -21.97
N ARG A 896 39.60 1.11 -22.33
CA ARG A 896 41.00 1.50 -22.06
C ARG A 896 41.09 2.50 -20.92
N ASP A 897 40.24 3.51 -20.92
CA ASP A 897 40.30 4.60 -19.95
C ASP A 897 38.93 5.21 -19.69
N VAL A 898 38.81 5.89 -18.56
CA VAL A 898 37.57 6.50 -18.08
C VAL A 898 37.85 7.80 -17.33
N ALA A 899 37.10 8.84 -17.67
CA ALA A 899 37.07 10.12 -16.96
C ALA A 899 35.65 10.44 -16.50
N VAL A 900 35.54 11.29 -15.48
CA VAL A 900 34.26 11.73 -14.94
C VAL A 900 34.31 13.24 -14.70
N ASP A 901 33.22 13.95 -15.05
CA ASP A 901 33.10 15.38 -14.74
C ASP A 901 32.41 15.64 -13.40
N SER A 902 32.39 16.89 -12.97
CA SER A 902 31.74 17.31 -11.71
C SER A 902 30.22 17.11 -11.69
N ALA A 903 29.59 16.91 -12.85
CA ALA A 903 28.19 16.55 -12.99
C ALA A 903 27.99 15.02 -13.12
N GLY A 904 29.04 14.25 -12.83
CA GLY A 904 29.07 12.79 -12.82
C GLY A 904 28.97 12.11 -14.19
N ASN A 905 29.00 12.86 -15.30
CA ASN A 905 28.98 12.26 -16.63
C ASN A 905 30.26 11.47 -16.85
N VAL A 906 30.13 10.30 -17.48
CA VAL A 906 31.22 9.36 -17.68
C VAL A 906 31.69 9.43 -19.11
N TYR A 907 33.00 9.61 -19.28
CA TYR A 907 33.64 9.66 -20.58
C TYR A 907 34.52 8.43 -20.68
N CYS A 908 34.32 7.60 -21.71
CA CYS A 908 35.08 6.37 -21.86
C CYS A 908 35.75 6.27 -23.22
N ALA A 909 36.96 5.70 -23.19
CA ALA A 909 37.76 5.39 -24.37
C ALA A 909 37.83 3.87 -24.55
N HIS A 910 37.66 3.44 -25.80
CA HIS A 910 37.60 2.04 -26.20
C HIS A 910 38.59 1.75 -27.33
N ASP A 911 39.32 0.66 -27.19
CA ASP A 911 40.25 0.17 -28.21
C ASP A 911 39.53 -0.65 -29.26
N VAL A 912 38.88 0.06 -30.18
CA VAL A 912 38.03 -0.53 -31.22
C VAL A 912 38.36 0.08 -32.59
N ASN A 913 38.08 -0.68 -33.65
CA ASN A 913 38.29 -0.24 -35.03
C ASN A 913 37.44 0.98 -35.38
N SER A 914 37.84 1.70 -36.43
CA SER A 914 37.04 2.78 -37.02
C SER A 914 35.66 2.24 -37.43
N GLY A 915 34.60 3.01 -37.17
CA GLY A 915 33.21 2.61 -37.32
C GLY A 915 32.57 2.11 -36.01
N SER A 916 33.37 1.77 -35.00
CA SER A 916 32.90 1.44 -33.64
C SER A 916 33.11 2.62 -32.68
N LYS A 917 32.40 2.61 -31.55
CA LYS A 917 32.35 3.73 -30.60
C LYS A 917 33.63 3.86 -29.76
N SER A 918 34.68 4.45 -30.32
CA SER A 918 36.00 4.59 -29.68
C SER A 918 36.03 5.59 -28.54
N ILE A 919 35.22 6.65 -28.59
CA ILE A 919 35.04 7.63 -27.51
C ILE A 919 33.56 7.79 -27.26
N ARG A 920 33.13 7.80 -25.99
CA ARG A 920 31.72 7.98 -25.63
C ARG A 920 31.59 8.92 -24.45
N LYS A 921 30.50 9.67 -24.43
CA LYS A 921 30.01 10.39 -23.27
C LYS A 921 28.70 9.75 -22.83
N LEU A 922 28.66 9.26 -21.62
CA LEU A 922 27.49 8.72 -20.95
C LEU A 922 27.04 9.75 -19.92
N ARG A 923 25.73 9.99 -19.84
CA ARG A 923 25.17 10.79 -18.77
C ARG A 923 25.47 10.13 -17.42
N GLU A 924 25.66 10.92 -16.37
CA GLU A 924 25.64 10.36 -15.02
C GLU A 924 24.37 9.53 -14.86
N ALA A 925 24.49 8.32 -14.29
CA ALA A 925 23.31 7.60 -13.82
C ALA A 925 22.78 8.35 -12.58
N VAL A 926 22.15 9.50 -12.81
CA VAL A 926 21.40 10.21 -11.78
C VAL A 926 20.08 9.48 -11.65
N LEU A 927 19.73 9.12 -10.41
CA LEU A 927 18.35 8.79 -10.08
C LEU A 927 17.51 10.03 -10.40
N SER A 928 17.02 10.08 -11.63
CA SER A 928 16.23 11.19 -12.12
C SER A 928 14.83 10.94 -11.63
N TYR A 929 14.43 11.67 -10.61
CA TYR A 929 13.09 11.58 -10.10
C TYR A 929 12.22 12.61 -10.80
N LYS A 930 11.13 12.18 -11.42
CA LYS A 930 10.05 13.10 -11.72
C LYS A 930 9.24 13.25 -10.45
N ILE A 931 9.00 14.50 -10.05
CA ILE A 931 8.02 14.80 -9.00
C ILE A 931 6.68 14.37 -9.58
N LEU A 932 6.14 13.30 -9.00
CA LEU A 932 4.78 12.86 -9.27
C LEU A 932 3.87 13.88 -8.61
N ASN A 933 3.22 14.71 -9.43
CA ASN A 933 2.16 15.60 -8.98
C ASN A 933 0.95 14.81 -8.48
#